data_AF-A0A5C0DWD0-F1
#
_entry.id   AF-A0A5C0DWD0-F1
#
_cell.length_a   1.000
_cell.length_b   1.000
_cell.length_c   1.000
_cell.angle_alpha   90.00
_cell.angle_beta   90.00
_cell.angle_gamma   90.00
#
_symmetry.space_group_name_H-M   'P 1'
#
loop_
_entity.id
_entity.type
_entity.pdbx_description
1 polymer ?
#
loop_
_entity_poly.entity_id
_entity_poly.type
_entity_poly.pdbx_seq_one_letter_code
_entity_poly.pdbx_strand_id
1 'polypeptide(L)'
;MITTNLNNQISANPSLLSIQEYEQNITENPQEVTNYWYLGLALLLAGREEEAQIVWMTPLLEFGEEESEQWLLQLTEVLFNAAQQQETDSQCQLAWVIRQHIREFVPGDINNLLKIIELNIDLKIEDLQTNVNQLIAIISELIEPPIFDEKLLVQVIEKLLRPNPVNPPAFIDKLVEAFIPYLINSETIIQLLIHKADAYSHFFDYQMSLYFAKIAYNLRPNNLACLGKIIFSLQSLSGSYNKESIDWANKYLEIAQEPIDKILGTHFLLTGFLQSLDYPEQAVQIYQQYKQLLSDLVNNQTESKSLIEILAMGHLFLYMEDNPHENRLIRNGLAALCQKMIWKEYSQEINIYQQRLNTPRPALSERPLRIGYVSECFISHSVGYLAWWLLKYHNRQEFDIHLYSLRERIYDPQQQAYQNEFGDHFHQLCPPIVTIADKINEDEIDILVDLDSLTSYSNCVILALKPAPIQVSWLGYDATGFPKVDYFIADNYVLPESAQDYYTEKIWRLPQNYIGIDGFTVGTPTISRESLDIPNDGIIYFSSQTGLKRNPDNIRLQMQIIKQVPNSYFLLKSFRSNHEDLQNFIAPLAEAEGLDLECFRFLPSAPTDMEHRANLAIADIVLDTYPYNGATTTLETLWMGIPIVTRVGEQFAARNSYTMMMNVGVTEGLAWSDEEYVEWGVRLGKDEKLRQEIVWKLRKSRQTSPLWNGQKFAREMENAYQQMWQKYVDSRK
;
A
#
# COMPACT_ATOMS: atom_id res chain seq x y z
N MET A 1 -34.83 -23.82 20.24
CA MET A 1 -35.52 -22.54 20.55
C MET A 1 -35.37 -22.26 22.03
N ILE A 2 -35.07 -21.02 22.38
CA ILE A 2 -34.72 -20.45 23.71
C ILE A 2 -33.21 -20.18 23.84
N THR A 3 -32.77 -19.16 23.11
CA THR A 3 -31.61 -18.32 23.43
C THR A 3 -31.92 -16.94 22.87
N THR A 4 -32.77 -16.19 23.58
CA THR A 4 -32.99 -14.77 23.34
C THR A 4 -33.01 -14.09 24.70
N ASN A 5 -32.15 -13.07 24.85
CA ASN A 5 -31.88 -12.26 26.04
C ASN A 5 -30.82 -12.78 27.02
N LEU A 6 -29.54 -12.61 26.65
CA LEU A 6 -28.42 -12.57 27.60
C LEU A 6 -27.56 -11.30 27.39
N ASN A 7 -28.21 -10.19 26.99
CA ASN A 7 -27.52 -8.94 26.66
C ASN A 7 -27.93 -7.75 27.56
N ASN A 8 -28.47 -7.99 28.76
CA ASN A 8 -28.71 -6.92 29.72
C ASN A 8 -28.65 -7.45 31.15
N GLN A 9 -27.45 -7.52 31.72
CA GLN A 9 -27.20 -7.38 33.17
C GLN A 9 -25.68 -7.31 33.46
N ILE A 10 -25.01 -6.30 32.90
CA ILE A 10 -23.69 -5.88 33.39
C ILE A 10 -23.93 -4.66 34.29
N SER A 11 -23.89 -4.89 35.60
CA SER A 11 -23.39 -3.97 36.66
C SER A 11 -24.04 -4.29 38.01
N ALA A 12 -23.58 -5.35 38.66
CA ALA A 12 -23.55 -5.40 40.11
C ALA A 12 -22.30 -6.18 40.45
N ASN A 13 -21.33 -5.52 41.07
CA ASN A 13 -20.12 -6.16 41.59
C ASN A 13 -20.39 -6.43 43.08
N PRO A 14 -20.98 -7.57 43.48
CA PRO A 14 -20.92 -7.97 44.88
C PRO A 14 -19.48 -8.40 45.12
N SER A 15 -18.78 -7.71 46.02
CA SER A 15 -17.51 -8.19 46.55
C SER A 15 -17.69 -9.65 46.99
N LEU A 16 -16.90 -10.57 46.40
CA LEU A 16 -16.84 -11.97 46.84
C LEU A 16 -16.72 -12.02 48.37
N LEU A 17 -17.54 -12.85 49.01
CA LEU A 17 -17.41 -13.08 50.45
C LEU A 17 -16.08 -13.79 50.74
N SER A 18 -15.62 -13.73 51.98
CA SER A 18 -14.47 -14.51 52.41
C SER A 18 -14.77 -16.01 52.35
N ILE A 19 -13.72 -16.82 52.18
CA ILE A 19 -13.80 -18.29 52.21
C ILE A 19 -14.56 -18.78 53.46
N GLN A 20 -14.30 -18.18 54.63
CA GLN A 20 -14.94 -18.54 55.90
C GLN A 20 -16.45 -18.25 55.92
N GLU A 21 -16.88 -17.15 55.28
CA GLU A 21 -18.30 -16.79 55.20
C GLU A 21 -19.05 -17.76 54.27
N TYR A 22 -18.45 -18.17 53.15
CA TYR A 22 -19.07 -19.19 52.30
C TYR A 22 -19.11 -20.58 52.97
N GLU A 23 -18.06 -20.99 53.68
CA GLU A 23 -18.05 -22.24 54.47
C GLU A 23 -19.14 -22.24 55.54
N GLN A 24 -19.36 -21.10 56.21
CA GLN A 24 -20.45 -20.93 57.17
C GLN A 24 -21.82 -21.01 56.50
N ASN A 25 -22.03 -20.31 55.38
CA ASN A 25 -23.29 -20.34 54.64
C ASN A 25 -23.66 -21.76 54.17
N ILE A 26 -22.66 -22.54 53.72
CA ILE A 26 -22.85 -23.94 53.32
C ILE A 26 -23.23 -24.80 54.53
N THR A 27 -22.63 -24.56 55.69
CA THR A 27 -22.97 -25.30 56.92
C THR A 27 -24.41 -24.99 57.38
N GLU A 28 -24.84 -23.73 57.25
CA GLU A 28 -26.17 -23.28 57.64
C GLU A 28 -27.27 -23.66 56.65
N ASN A 29 -26.96 -23.69 55.34
CA ASN A 29 -27.88 -24.08 54.28
C ASN A 29 -27.17 -24.89 53.17
N PRO A 30 -26.95 -26.21 53.38
CA PRO A 30 -26.21 -27.05 52.43
C PRO A 30 -26.89 -27.23 51.06
N GLN A 31 -28.19 -26.93 50.97
CA GLN A 31 -28.96 -27.04 49.72
C GLN A 31 -28.81 -25.80 48.82
N GLU A 32 -28.22 -24.71 49.33
CA GLU A 32 -27.97 -23.50 48.54
C GLU A 32 -26.69 -23.67 47.70
N VAL A 33 -26.85 -24.31 46.54
CA VAL A 33 -25.74 -24.67 45.64
C VAL A 33 -24.92 -23.43 45.26
N THR A 34 -25.55 -22.25 45.12
CA THR A 34 -24.89 -20.96 44.82
C THR A 34 -23.67 -20.66 45.72
N ASN A 35 -23.68 -21.07 46.99
CA ASN A 35 -22.52 -20.86 47.87
C ASN A 35 -21.31 -21.72 47.51
N TYR A 36 -21.52 -22.92 46.94
CA TYR A 36 -20.43 -23.81 46.53
C TYR A 36 -19.68 -23.27 45.31
N TRP A 37 -20.37 -22.73 44.30
CA TRP A 37 -19.70 -22.13 43.12
C TRP A 37 -18.77 -21.00 43.52
N TYR A 38 -19.26 -20.05 44.33
CA TYR A 38 -18.49 -18.88 44.75
C TYR A 38 -17.41 -19.22 45.78
N LEU A 39 -17.62 -20.23 46.65
CA LEU A 39 -16.56 -20.76 47.51
C LEU A 39 -15.43 -21.35 46.68
N GLY A 40 -15.75 -22.21 45.71
CA GLY A 40 -14.74 -22.80 44.83
C GLY A 40 -14.00 -21.74 44.01
N LEU A 41 -14.71 -20.71 43.52
CA LEU A 41 -14.06 -19.58 42.84
C LEU A 41 -13.12 -18.82 43.78
N ALA A 42 -13.54 -18.51 45.01
CA ALA A 42 -12.71 -17.84 46.00
C ALA A 42 -11.45 -18.66 46.36
N LEU A 43 -11.60 -19.99 46.49
CA LEU A 43 -10.48 -20.92 46.72
C LEU A 43 -9.52 -20.93 45.53
N LEU A 44 -10.04 -20.96 44.30
CA LEU A 44 -9.22 -20.93 43.09
C LEU A 44 -8.43 -19.62 42.97
N LEU A 45 -9.08 -18.47 43.19
CA LEU A 45 -8.42 -17.16 43.19
C LEU A 45 -7.36 -17.04 44.30
N ALA A 46 -7.48 -17.82 45.37
CA ALA A 46 -6.49 -17.92 46.45
C ALA A 46 -5.37 -18.96 46.19
N GLY A 47 -5.35 -19.61 45.02
CA GLY A 47 -4.36 -20.61 44.63
C GLY A 47 -4.60 -22.01 45.22
N ARG A 48 -5.81 -22.29 45.73
CA ARG A 48 -6.21 -23.59 46.31
C ARG A 48 -7.05 -24.38 45.29
N GLU A 49 -6.43 -24.74 44.16
CA GLU A 49 -7.10 -25.35 43.00
C GLU A 49 -7.76 -26.71 43.31
N GLU A 50 -7.03 -27.62 43.96
CA GLU A 50 -7.57 -28.94 44.33
C GLU A 50 -8.82 -28.84 45.21
N GLU A 51 -8.83 -27.87 46.14
CA GLU A 51 -9.95 -27.63 47.04
C GLU A 51 -11.14 -27.00 46.32
N ALA A 52 -10.88 -26.09 45.38
CA ALA A 52 -11.91 -25.51 44.53
C ALA A 52 -12.64 -26.60 43.72
N GLN A 53 -11.89 -27.53 43.13
CA GLN A 53 -12.46 -28.63 42.34
C GLN A 53 -13.32 -29.56 43.19
N ILE A 54 -12.87 -29.90 44.40
CA ILE A 54 -13.66 -30.71 45.35
C ILE A 54 -14.98 -30.00 45.67
N VAL A 55 -14.92 -28.71 46.01
CA VAL A 55 -16.10 -27.91 46.38
C VAL A 55 -17.11 -27.83 45.25
N TRP A 56 -16.68 -27.67 44.00
CA TRP A 56 -17.59 -27.66 42.84
C TRP A 56 -18.23 -29.02 42.56
N MET A 57 -17.53 -30.11 42.83
CA MET A 57 -18.05 -31.47 42.61
C MET A 57 -19.01 -31.93 43.72
N THR A 58 -18.92 -31.38 44.92
CA THR A 58 -19.76 -31.81 46.07
C THR A 58 -21.26 -31.76 45.74
N PRO A 59 -21.85 -30.65 45.26
CA PRO A 59 -23.29 -30.61 44.99
C PRO A 59 -23.72 -31.52 43.83
N LEU A 60 -22.86 -31.66 42.81
CA LEU A 60 -23.11 -32.50 41.64
C LEU A 60 -23.13 -34.00 41.98
N LEU A 61 -22.40 -34.42 43.02
CA LEU A 61 -22.34 -35.80 43.47
C LEU A 61 -23.35 -36.12 44.58
N GLU A 62 -23.68 -35.16 45.45
CA GLU A 62 -24.47 -35.40 46.66
C GLU A 62 -25.98 -35.17 46.49
N PHE A 63 -26.42 -34.29 45.58
CA PHE A 63 -27.82 -33.83 45.52
C PHE A 63 -28.67 -34.35 44.34
N GLY A 64 -28.13 -35.25 43.49
CA GLY A 64 -28.90 -36.07 42.55
C GLY A 64 -28.96 -35.58 41.09
N GLU A 65 -29.33 -36.49 40.17
CA GLU A 65 -29.24 -36.31 38.71
C GLU A 65 -30.29 -35.33 38.11
N GLU A 66 -31.45 -35.12 38.76
CA GLU A 66 -32.60 -34.40 38.17
C GLU A 66 -32.38 -32.89 37.94
N GLU A 67 -31.51 -32.23 38.72
CA GLU A 67 -31.17 -30.78 38.58
C GLU A 67 -29.72 -30.53 38.12
N SER A 68 -28.97 -31.60 37.85
CA SER A 68 -27.52 -31.56 37.59
C SER A 68 -27.13 -30.69 36.39
N GLU A 69 -27.91 -30.69 35.30
CA GLU A 69 -27.66 -29.84 34.13
C GLU A 69 -27.85 -28.35 34.42
N GLN A 70 -28.88 -27.99 35.18
CA GLN A 70 -29.16 -26.59 35.54
C GLN A 70 -28.08 -26.05 36.47
N TRP A 71 -27.62 -26.87 37.41
CA TRP A 71 -26.48 -26.52 38.24
C TRP A 71 -25.24 -26.34 37.37
N LEU A 72 -24.86 -27.30 36.54
CA LEU A 72 -23.66 -27.17 35.69
C LEU A 72 -23.64 -25.87 34.87
N LEU A 73 -24.80 -25.42 34.38
CA LEU A 73 -24.96 -24.12 33.72
C LEU A 73 -24.65 -22.94 34.65
N GLN A 74 -25.14 -22.96 35.90
CA GLN A 74 -24.82 -21.94 36.91
C GLN A 74 -23.33 -21.91 37.27
N LEU A 75 -22.63 -23.05 37.37
CA LEU A 75 -21.15 -23.07 37.53
C LEU A 75 -20.50 -22.26 36.45
N THR A 76 -20.90 -22.62 35.25
CA THR A 76 -20.19 -22.29 34.05
C THR A 76 -20.37 -20.79 33.81
N GLU A 77 -21.56 -20.25 34.09
CA GLU A 77 -21.82 -18.81 34.11
C GLU A 77 -20.94 -18.06 35.14
N VAL A 78 -20.83 -18.57 36.39
CA VAL A 78 -19.98 -17.97 37.42
C VAL A 78 -18.51 -17.96 36.98
N LEU A 79 -18.01 -19.08 36.48
CA LEU A 79 -16.63 -19.20 36.00
C LEU A 79 -16.37 -18.35 34.75
N PHE A 80 -17.33 -18.27 33.82
CA PHE A 80 -17.22 -17.43 32.62
C PHE A 80 -17.04 -15.95 32.99
N ASN A 81 -17.90 -15.46 33.87
CA ASN A 81 -17.82 -14.08 34.36
C ASN A 81 -16.50 -13.82 35.08
N ALA A 82 -16.04 -14.76 35.91
CA ALA A 82 -14.76 -14.66 36.58
C ALA A 82 -13.58 -14.64 35.60
N ALA A 83 -13.55 -15.55 34.62
CA ALA A 83 -12.51 -15.59 33.59
C ALA A 83 -12.46 -14.27 32.80
N GLN A 84 -13.61 -13.74 32.38
CA GLN A 84 -13.68 -12.47 31.66
C GLN A 84 -13.20 -11.29 32.50
N GLN A 85 -13.51 -11.27 33.80
CA GLN A 85 -12.98 -10.27 34.72
C GLN A 85 -11.45 -10.36 34.82
N GLN A 86 -10.90 -11.57 34.96
CA GLN A 86 -9.44 -11.77 35.00
C GLN A 86 -8.75 -11.39 33.68
N GLU A 87 -9.37 -11.64 32.53
CA GLU A 87 -8.89 -11.15 31.23
C GLU A 87 -8.84 -9.61 31.21
N THR A 88 -9.88 -8.95 31.71
CA THR A 88 -9.95 -7.47 31.80
C THR A 88 -8.88 -6.91 32.72
N ASP A 89 -8.62 -7.58 33.83
CA ASP A 89 -7.60 -7.22 34.82
C ASP A 89 -6.18 -7.62 34.38
N SER A 90 -6.01 -8.10 33.14
CA SER A 90 -4.72 -8.57 32.58
C SER A 90 -4.07 -9.71 33.36
N GLN A 91 -4.86 -10.49 34.10
CA GLN A 91 -4.43 -11.68 34.85
C GLN A 91 -4.54 -12.94 33.96
N CYS A 92 -3.79 -12.98 32.86
CA CYS A 92 -3.90 -14.01 31.82
C CYS A 92 -3.73 -15.44 32.36
N GLN A 93 -2.81 -15.66 33.32
CA GLN A 93 -2.60 -16.98 33.91
C GLN A 93 -3.83 -17.46 34.69
N LEU A 94 -4.45 -16.57 35.47
CA LEU A 94 -5.61 -16.92 36.29
C LEU A 94 -6.85 -17.11 35.43
N ALA A 95 -7.05 -16.24 34.43
CA ALA A 95 -8.06 -16.45 33.40
C ALA A 95 -7.89 -17.82 32.72
N TRP A 96 -6.66 -18.18 32.36
CA TRP A 96 -6.35 -19.46 31.73
C TRP A 96 -6.73 -20.65 32.62
N VAL A 97 -6.38 -20.63 33.91
CA VAL A 97 -6.74 -21.70 34.86
C VAL A 97 -8.27 -21.83 34.98
N ILE A 98 -8.98 -20.71 35.15
CA ILE A 98 -10.46 -20.73 35.22
C ILE A 98 -11.05 -21.33 33.94
N ARG A 99 -10.53 -20.95 32.76
CA ARG A 99 -10.95 -21.47 31.46
C ARG A 99 -10.69 -22.97 31.32
N GLN A 100 -9.60 -23.51 31.87
CA GLN A 100 -9.34 -24.95 31.89
C GLN A 100 -10.40 -25.71 32.70
N HIS A 101 -10.81 -25.20 33.87
CA HIS A 101 -11.92 -25.81 34.61
C HIS A 101 -13.24 -25.75 33.85
N ILE A 102 -13.55 -24.62 33.19
CA ILE A 102 -14.73 -24.54 32.32
C ILE A 102 -14.68 -25.63 31.24
N ARG A 103 -13.50 -25.91 30.68
CA ARG A 103 -13.32 -26.99 29.70
C ARG A 103 -13.56 -28.39 30.29
N GLU A 104 -13.24 -28.62 31.57
CA GLU A 104 -13.56 -29.90 32.22
C GLU A 104 -15.07 -30.09 32.37
N PHE A 105 -15.78 -29.02 32.72
CA PHE A 105 -17.24 -29.04 32.94
C PHE A 105 -18.03 -29.05 31.62
N VAL A 106 -17.59 -28.27 30.64
CA VAL A 106 -18.25 -28.11 29.33
C VAL A 106 -17.20 -28.26 28.22
N PRO A 107 -16.75 -29.49 27.93
CA PRO A 107 -15.68 -29.74 26.97
C PRO A 107 -16.05 -29.34 25.53
N GLY A 108 -17.34 -29.24 25.22
CA GLY A 108 -17.84 -28.82 23.90
C GLY A 108 -17.97 -27.31 23.70
N ASP A 109 -17.64 -26.47 24.70
CA ASP A 109 -17.76 -25.02 24.54
C ASP A 109 -16.64 -24.46 23.65
N ILE A 110 -16.99 -24.19 22.39
CA ILE A 110 -16.06 -23.71 21.38
C ILE A 110 -15.49 -22.33 21.73
N ASN A 111 -16.30 -21.42 22.29
CA ASN A 111 -15.82 -20.08 22.64
C ASN A 111 -14.79 -20.16 23.76
N ASN A 112 -15.02 -21.03 24.75
CA ASN A 112 -14.06 -21.27 25.81
C ASN A 112 -12.75 -21.87 25.28
N LEU A 113 -12.83 -22.84 24.37
CA LEU A 113 -11.65 -23.46 23.76
C LEU A 113 -10.85 -22.47 22.90
N LEU A 114 -11.53 -21.62 22.12
CA LEU A 114 -10.90 -20.53 21.38
C LEU A 114 -10.18 -19.56 22.33
N LYS A 115 -10.80 -19.22 23.49
CA LYS A 115 -10.16 -18.39 24.52
C LYS A 115 -8.96 -19.06 25.18
N ILE A 116 -8.99 -20.37 25.41
CA ILE A 116 -7.83 -21.12 25.90
C ILE A 116 -6.69 -21.04 24.89
N ILE A 117 -6.96 -21.24 23.59
CA ILE A 117 -5.94 -21.11 22.54
C ILE A 117 -5.39 -19.69 22.51
N GLU A 118 -6.25 -18.68 22.60
CA GLU A 118 -5.83 -17.27 22.68
C GLU A 118 -4.85 -17.03 23.84
N LEU A 119 -5.21 -17.46 25.05
CA LEU A 119 -4.40 -17.30 26.25
C LEU A 119 -3.12 -18.13 26.20
N ASN A 120 -3.14 -19.32 25.59
CA ASN A 120 -1.94 -20.13 25.37
C ASN A 120 -0.90 -19.37 24.54
N ILE A 121 -1.33 -18.63 23.53
CA ILE A 121 -0.43 -17.82 22.69
C ILE A 121 0.16 -16.69 23.54
N ASP A 122 -0.68 -15.97 24.27
CA ASP A 122 -0.25 -14.83 25.10
C ASP A 122 0.70 -15.25 26.22
N LEU A 123 0.47 -16.43 26.82
CA LEU A 123 1.31 -17.05 27.86
C LEU A 123 2.51 -17.82 27.29
N LYS A 124 2.65 -17.93 25.96
CA LYS A 124 3.71 -18.70 25.27
C LYS A 124 3.77 -20.18 25.69
N ILE A 125 2.62 -20.81 25.85
CA ILE A 125 2.50 -22.24 26.16
C ILE A 125 2.82 -23.05 24.89
N GLU A 126 3.74 -24.01 24.97
CA GLU A 126 4.27 -24.73 23.79
C GLU A 126 3.25 -25.66 23.11
N ASP A 127 2.23 -26.15 23.83
CA ASP A 127 1.31 -27.19 23.36
C ASP A 127 0.12 -26.66 22.52
N LEU A 128 0.36 -25.65 21.69
CA LEU A 128 -0.67 -25.00 20.87
C LEU A 128 -1.33 -25.98 19.89
N GLN A 129 -0.53 -26.82 19.23
CA GLN A 129 -1.03 -27.77 18.23
C GLN A 129 -2.01 -28.79 18.83
N THR A 130 -1.74 -29.29 20.03
CA THR A 130 -2.62 -30.26 20.69
C THR A 130 -3.96 -29.64 21.04
N ASN A 131 -3.95 -28.43 21.60
CA ASN A 131 -5.19 -27.71 21.93
C ASN A 131 -6.04 -27.41 20.67
N VAL A 132 -5.40 -27.01 19.57
CA VAL A 132 -6.08 -26.80 18.29
C VAL A 132 -6.64 -28.12 17.74
N ASN A 133 -5.87 -29.21 17.77
CA ASN A 133 -6.33 -30.52 17.31
C ASN A 133 -7.51 -31.04 18.13
N GLN A 134 -7.55 -30.77 19.43
CA GLN A 134 -8.68 -31.13 20.29
C GLN A 134 -9.94 -30.35 19.91
N LEU A 135 -9.82 -29.05 19.66
CA LEU A 135 -10.93 -28.25 19.15
C LEU A 135 -11.44 -28.79 17.80
N ILE A 136 -10.53 -29.14 16.88
CA ILE A 136 -10.90 -29.74 15.58
C ILE A 136 -11.64 -31.06 15.77
N ALA A 137 -11.17 -31.92 16.68
CA ALA A 137 -11.82 -33.20 16.98
C ALA A 137 -13.25 -32.98 17.49
N ILE A 138 -13.43 -32.05 18.43
CA ILE A 138 -14.75 -31.68 18.98
C ILE A 138 -15.68 -31.19 17.87
N ILE A 139 -15.23 -30.26 17.03
CA ILE A 139 -16.03 -29.72 15.91
C ILE A 139 -16.43 -30.82 14.92
N SER A 140 -15.55 -31.79 14.69
CA SER A 140 -15.77 -32.91 13.76
C SER A 140 -16.82 -33.91 14.27
N GLU A 141 -17.06 -33.96 15.58
CA GLU A 141 -18.02 -34.84 16.23
C GLU A 141 -19.40 -34.19 16.46
N LEU A 142 -19.55 -32.89 16.16
CA LEU A 142 -20.81 -32.18 16.37
C LEU A 142 -21.90 -32.64 15.40
N ILE A 143 -23.07 -32.94 15.97
CA ILE A 143 -24.29 -33.30 15.23
C ILE A 143 -25.07 -32.06 14.79
N GLU A 144 -25.06 -31.01 15.62
CA GLU A 144 -25.73 -29.73 15.36
C GLU A 144 -24.71 -28.62 15.06
N PRO A 145 -25.08 -27.59 14.28
CA PRO A 145 -24.20 -26.45 14.04
C PRO A 145 -23.78 -25.79 15.34
N PRO A 146 -22.47 -25.59 15.58
CA PRO A 146 -22.01 -24.93 16.80
C PRO A 146 -22.42 -23.46 16.83
N ILE A 147 -22.68 -22.96 18.04
CA ILE A 147 -22.78 -21.53 18.31
C ILE A 147 -21.40 -21.06 18.79
N PHE A 148 -20.80 -20.10 18.09
CA PHE A 148 -19.51 -19.53 18.45
C PHE A 148 -19.41 -18.07 18.01
N ASP A 149 -18.47 -17.34 18.59
CA ASP A 149 -18.16 -15.95 18.25
C ASP A 149 -17.18 -15.91 17.06
N GLU A 150 -17.68 -15.48 15.91
CA GLU A 150 -16.89 -15.33 14.68
C GLU A 150 -15.74 -14.32 14.84
N LYS A 151 -15.90 -13.27 15.65
CA LYS A 151 -14.84 -12.27 15.88
C LYS A 151 -13.70 -12.89 16.68
N LEU A 152 -14.03 -13.67 17.70
CA LEU A 152 -13.06 -14.40 18.50
C LEU A 152 -12.29 -15.41 17.63
N LEU A 153 -12.98 -16.14 16.75
CA LEU A 153 -12.33 -17.06 15.81
C LEU A 153 -11.30 -16.33 14.93
N VAL A 154 -11.70 -15.22 14.31
CA VAL A 154 -10.78 -14.41 13.46
C VAL A 154 -9.60 -13.89 14.28
N GLN A 155 -9.81 -13.45 15.52
CA GLN A 155 -8.75 -13.00 16.43
C GLN A 155 -7.76 -14.13 16.80
N VAL A 156 -8.26 -15.35 17.06
CA VAL A 156 -7.42 -16.52 17.34
C VAL A 156 -6.60 -16.90 16.11
N ILE A 157 -7.22 -16.95 14.93
CA ILE A 157 -6.51 -17.20 13.66
C ILE A 157 -5.40 -16.16 13.48
N GLU A 158 -5.71 -14.87 13.65
CA GLU A 158 -4.72 -13.79 13.52
C GLU A 158 -3.52 -14.00 14.46
N LYS A 159 -3.76 -14.29 15.75
CA LYS A 159 -2.70 -14.54 16.73
C LYS A 159 -1.86 -15.77 16.39
N LEU A 160 -2.47 -16.85 15.89
CA LEU A 160 -1.77 -18.06 15.49
C LEU A 160 -0.84 -17.83 14.28
N LEU A 161 -1.19 -16.90 13.39
CA LEU A 161 -0.42 -16.61 12.18
C LEU A 161 0.79 -15.69 12.42
N ARG A 162 0.69 -14.75 13.37
CA ARG A 162 1.73 -13.74 13.64
C ARG A 162 3.17 -14.27 13.72
N PRO A 163 3.46 -15.46 14.28
CA PRO A 163 4.83 -15.99 14.32
C PRO A 163 5.41 -16.32 12.95
N ASN A 164 4.60 -16.77 11.98
CA ASN A 164 5.04 -17.13 10.63
C ASN A 164 3.86 -17.08 9.64
N PRO A 165 3.54 -15.89 9.09
CA PRO A 165 2.42 -15.73 8.16
C PRO A 165 2.71 -16.31 6.76
N VAL A 166 3.99 -16.49 6.42
CA VAL A 166 4.43 -16.95 5.10
C VAL A 166 4.13 -18.44 4.92
N ASN A 167 4.40 -19.22 5.96
CA ASN A 167 4.23 -20.66 6.00
C ASN A 167 3.59 -21.03 7.33
N PRO A 168 2.28 -20.76 7.50
CA PRO A 168 1.60 -21.09 8.73
C PRO A 168 1.68 -22.60 8.97
N PRO A 169 1.81 -23.05 10.23
CA PRO A 169 1.71 -24.45 10.55
C PRO A 169 0.41 -25.06 10.00
N ALA A 170 0.51 -26.25 9.41
CA ALA A 170 -0.62 -26.92 8.73
C ALA A 170 -1.86 -27.15 9.64
N PHE A 171 -1.71 -27.11 10.96
CA PHE A 171 -2.84 -27.23 11.88
C PHE A 171 -3.75 -25.98 11.87
N ILE A 172 -3.24 -24.81 11.47
CA ILE A 172 -4.05 -23.58 11.36
C ILE A 172 -5.02 -23.72 10.19
N ASP A 173 -4.56 -24.19 9.04
CA ASP A 173 -5.42 -24.44 7.88
C ASP A 173 -6.50 -25.48 8.22
N LYS A 174 -6.14 -26.56 8.92
CA LYS A 174 -7.11 -27.56 9.41
C LYS A 174 -8.13 -26.99 10.39
N LEU A 175 -7.73 -26.04 11.23
CA LEU A 175 -8.65 -25.34 12.13
C LEU A 175 -9.67 -24.56 11.30
N VAL A 176 -9.22 -23.77 10.32
CA VAL A 176 -10.12 -23.02 9.44
C VAL A 176 -11.06 -23.98 8.70
N GLU A 177 -10.52 -25.05 8.11
CA GLU A 177 -11.29 -26.08 7.38
C GLU A 177 -12.39 -26.69 8.25
N ALA A 178 -12.14 -26.95 9.53
CA ALA A 178 -13.14 -27.49 10.45
C ALA A 178 -14.35 -26.56 10.64
N PHE A 179 -14.15 -25.24 10.55
CA PHE A 179 -15.22 -24.25 10.67
C PHE A 179 -15.92 -23.92 9.35
N ILE A 180 -15.32 -24.20 8.18
CA ILE A 180 -15.89 -23.87 6.86
C ILE A 180 -17.37 -24.32 6.70
N PRO A 181 -17.77 -25.56 7.04
CA PRO A 181 -19.15 -26.02 6.85
C PRO A 181 -20.19 -25.15 7.56
N TYR A 182 -19.81 -24.50 8.66
CA TYR A 182 -20.68 -23.67 9.48
C TYR A 182 -20.62 -22.18 9.10
N LEU A 183 -19.65 -21.79 8.27
CA LEU A 183 -19.36 -20.40 7.89
C LEU A 183 -19.61 -20.07 6.41
N ILE A 184 -19.84 -21.08 5.57
CA ILE A 184 -19.86 -20.97 4.10
C ILE A 184 -20.86 -19.93 3.53
N ASN A 185 -21.79 -19.42 4.35
CA ASN A 185 -22.70 -18.34 3.97
C ASN A 185 -22.77 -17.19 4.99
N SER A 186 -21.80 -17.09 5.92
CA SER A 186 -21.76 -15.99 6.89
C SER A 186 -21.19 -14.73 6.25
N GLU A 187 -22.07 -13.78 5.93
CA GLU A 187 -21.65 -12.47 5.42
C GLU A 187 -20.82 -11.70 6.46
N THR A 188 -21.12 -11.87 7.75
CA THR A 188 -20.42 -11.23 8.86
C THR A 188 -18.94 -11.61 8.88
N ILE A 189 -18.62 -12.91 8.87
CA ILE A 189 -17.21 -13.33 8.90
C ILE A 189 -16.47 -12.95 7.62
N ILE A 190 -17.12 -13.01 6.46
CA ILE A 190 -16.52 -12.61 5.18
C ILE A 190 -16.09 -11.15 5.25
N GLN A 191 -16.95 -10.26 5.75
CA GLN A 191 -16.63 -8.85 5.95
C GLN A 191 -15.48 -8.65 6.94
N LEU A 192 -15.46 -9.39 8.06
CA LEU A 192 -14.36 -9.34 9.03
C LEU A 192 -13.03 -9.75 8.40
N LEU A 193 -13.01 -10.82 7.62
CA LEU A 193 -11.79 -11.33 6.95
C LEU A 193 -11.30 -10.36 5.88
N ILE A 194 -12.19 -9.79 5.07
CA ILE A 194 -11.83 -8.77 4.07
C ILE A 194 -11.28 -7.52 4.76
N HIS A 195 -11.91 -7.03 5.82
CA HIS A 195 -11.39 -5.90 6.59
C HIS A 195 -10.02 -6.18 7.20
N LYS A 196 -9.77 -7.42 7.68
CA LYS A 196 -8.44 -7.82 8.13
C LYS A 196 -7.43 -7.81 7.00
N ALA A 197 -7.78 -8.35 5.84
CA ALA A 197 -6.90 -8.32 4.67
C ALA A 197 -6.52 -6.87 4.30
N ASP A 198 -7.50 -5.96 4.29
CA ASP A 198 -7.28 -4.54 4.02
C ASP A 198 -6.38 -3.85 5.05
N ALA A 199 -6.60 -4.13 6.35
CA ALA A 199 -5.74 -3.61 7.41
C ALA A 199 -4.29 -4.07 7.23
N TYR A 200 -4.04 -5.34 6.95
CA TYR A 200 -2.70 -5.86 6.74
C TYR A 200 -2.04 -5.31 5.47
N SER A 201 -2.81 -5.20 4.39
CA SER A 201 -2.36 -4.55 3.15
C SER A 201 -1.94 -3.10 3.39
N HIS A 202 -2.67 -2.35 4.23
CA HIS A 202 -2.32 -0.98 4.58
C HIS A 202 -0.96 -0.88 5.26
N PHE A 203 -0.63 -1.86 6.11
CA PHE A 203 0.68 -1.98 6.78
C PHE A 203 1.73 -2.76 5.97
N PHE A 204 1.52 -2.96 4.67
CA PHE A 204 2.43 -3.65 3.75
C PHE A 204 2.69 -5.14 4.08
N ASP A 205 1.86 -5.75 4.93
CA ASP A 205 1.90 -7.19 5.20
C ASP A 205 0.99 -7.92 4.22
N TYR A 206 1.45 -7.98 2.97
CA TYR A 206 0.68 -8.59 1.88
C TYR A 206 0.54 -10.11 2.02
N GLN A 207 1.36 -10.76 2.85
CA GLN A 207 1.24 -12.20 3.14
C GLN A 207 0.05 -12.48 4.04
N MET A 208 -0.09 -11.73 5.14
CA MET A 208 -1.28 -11.80 5.98
C MET A 208 -2.53 -11.40 5.21
N SER A 209 -2.46 -10.33 4.40
CA SER A 209 -3.55 -9.93 3.52
C SER A 209 -4.00 -11.06 2.60
N LEU A 210 -3.06 -11.71 1.91
CA LEU A 210 -3.33 -12.83 1.01
C LEU A 210 -3.99 -14.01 1.75
N TYR A 211 -3.52 -14.33 2.95
CA TYR A 211 -4.06 -15.45 3.74
C TYR A 211 -5.53 -15.21 4.10
N PHE A 212 -5.86 -14.06 4.69
CA PHE A 212 -7.24 -13.72 5.04
C PHE A 212 -8.16 -13.64 3.81
N ALA A 213 -7.66 -13.10 2.69
CA ALA A 213 -8.41 -13.04 1.44
C ALA A 213 -8.70 -14.44 0.87
N LYS A 214 -7.76 -15.39 0.96
CA LYS A 214 -7.96 -16.80 0.56
C LYS A 214 -8.97 -17.51 1.44
N ILE A 215 -8.99 -17.27 2.76
CA ILE A 215 -10.05 -17.79 3.64
C ILE A 215 -11.42 -17.25 3.22
N ALA A 216 -11.54 -15.92 3.05
CA ALA A 216 -12.79 -15.30 2.63
C ALA A 216 -13.28 -15.86 1.27
N TYR A 217 -12.37 -16.11 0.34
CA TYR A 217 -12.66 -16.76 -0.93
C TYR A 217 -13.13 -18.22 -0.77
N ASN A 218 -12.53 -19.00 0.12
CA ASN A 218 -12.93 -20.39 0.37
C ASN A 218 -14.33 -20.48 0.98
N LEU A 219 -14.69 -19.51 1.83
CA LEU A 219 -16.04 -19.39 2.37
C LEU A 219 -17.05 -18.96 1.30
N ARG A 220 -16.66 -18.07 0.38
CA ARG A 220 -17.53 -17.63 -0.72
C ARG A 220 -16.80 -17.69 -2.06
N PRO A 221 -16.74 -18.88 -2.69
CA PRO A 221 -16.10 -19.04 -3.99
C PRO A 221 -16.76 -18.16 -5.06
N ASN A 222 -15.98 -17.73 -6.04
CA ASN A 222 -16.41 -16.86 -7.14
C ASN A 222 -16.94 -15.48 -6.69
N ASN A 223 -16.51 -14.99 -5.52
CA ASN A 223 -16.74 -13.61 -5.12
C ASN A 223 -15.67 -12.69 -5.71
N LEU A 224 -16.07 -11.71 -6.53
CA LEU A 224 -15.15 -10.76 -7.19
C LEU A 224 -14.34 -9.91 -6.20
N ALA A 225 -14.93 -9.50 -5.07
CA ALA A 225 -14.20 -8.71 -4.07
C ALA A 225 -13.06 -9.54 -3.44
N CYS A 226 -13.33 -10.79 -3.05
CA CYS A 226 -12.30 -11.70 -2.54
C CYS A 226 -11.21 -11.95 -3.58
N LEU A 227 -11.58 -12.20 -4.84
CA LEU A 227 -10.63 -12.40 -5.94
C LEU A 227 -9.74 -11.16 -6.14
N GLY A 228 -10.33 -9.96 -6.17
CA GLY A 228 -9.60 -8.71 -6.29
C GLY A 228 -8.57 -8.51 -5.18
N LYS A 229 -8.91 -8.84 -3.93
CA LYS A 229 -7.96 -8.76 -2.79
C LYS A 229 -6.82 -9.78 -2.89
N ILE A 230 -7.11 -11.01 -3.33
CA ILE A 230 -6.10 -12.03 -3.59
C ILE A 230 -5.13 -11.55 -4.66
N ILE A 231 -5.65 -11.09 -5.80
CA ILE A 231 -4.86 -10.59 -6.93
C ILE A 231 -3.98 -9.42 -6.48
N PHE A 232 -4.56 -8.40 -5.84
CA PHE A 232 -3.82 -7.24 -5.36
C PHE A 232 -2.68 -7.63 -4.42
N SER A 233 -2.94 -8.55 -3.48
CA SER A 233 -1.91 -9.02 -2.54
C SER A 233 -0.78 -9.77 -3.26
N LEU A 234 -1.10 -10.63 -4.23
CA LEU A 234 -0.11 -11.34 -5.04
C LEU A 234 0.74 -10.39 -5.90
N GLN A 235 0.12 -9.38 -6.53
CA GLN A 235 0.82 -8.36 -7.33
C GLN A 235 1.71 -7.47 -6.48
N SER A 236 1.31 -7.20 -5.23
CA SER A 236 2.09 -6.42 -4.28
C SER A 236 3.30 -7.20 -3.73
N LEU A 237 3.15 -8.52 -3.51
CA LEU A 237 4.27 -9.41 -3.22
C LEU A 237 5.22 -9.54 -4.41
N SER A 238 4.66 -9.46 -5.62
CA SER A 238 5.36 -9.58 -6.89
C SER A 238 6.17 -10.89 -6.96
N GLY A 239 7.23 -10.93 -7.78
CA GLY A 239 8.12 -12.08 -7.75
C GLY A 239 7.44 -13.38 -8.19
N SER A 240 7.71 -14.48 -7.47
CA SER A 240 7.13 -15.80 -7.78
C SER A 240 5.59 -15.81 -7.77
N TYR A 241 4.96 -14.82 -7.14
CA TYR A 241 3.51 -14.67 -7.05
C TYR A 241 2.88 -14.10 -8.33
N ASN A 242 3.65 -13.52 -9.26
CA ASN A 242 3.11 -12.92 -10.50
C ASN A 242 2.34 -13.95 -11.35
N LYS A 243 2.87 -15.19 -11.45
CA LYS A 243 2.20 -16.25 -12.21
C LYS A 243 0.87 -16.64 -11.59
N GLU A 244 0.85 -16.84 -10.28
CA GLU A 244 -0.38 -17.11 -9.53
C GLU A 244 -1.37 -15.94 -9.68
N SER A 245 -0.89 -14.69 -9.64
CA SER A 245 -1.74 -13.51 -9.85
C SER A 245 -2.41 -13.51 -11.22
N ILE A 246 -1.71 -13.93 -12.29
CA ILE A 246 -2.26 -14.01 -13.64
C ILE A 246 -3.37 -15.07 -13.67
N ASP A 247 -3.17 -16.23 -13.04
CA ASP A 247 -4.18 -17.29 -12.96
C ASP A 247 -5.45 -16.81 -12.24
N TRP A 248 -5.30 -16.09 -11.12
CA TRP A 248 -6.43 -15.48 -10.40
C TRP A 248 -7.10 -14.36 -11.20
N ALA A 249 -6.35 -13.55 -11.94
CA ALA A 249 -6.91 -12.49 -12.79
C ALA A 249 -7.74 -13.07 -13.95
N ASN A 250 -7.29 -14.17 -14.57
CA ASN A 250 -8.09 -14.91 -15.55
C ASN A 250 -9.40 -15.42 -14.94
N LYS A 251 -9.34 -16.02 -13.75
CA LYS A 251 -10.53 -16.48 -13.03
C LYS A 251 -11.49 -15.34 -12.69
N TYR A 252 -10.98 -14.17 -12.32
CA TYR A 252 -11.79 -12.97 -12.13
C TYR A 252 -12.53 -12.61 -13.43
N LEU A 253 -11.82 -12.57 -14.55
CA LEU A 253 -12.40 -12.22 -15.85
C LEU A 253 -13.44 -13.24 -16.34
N GLU A 254 -13.27 -14.53 -16.04
CA GLU A 254 -14.23 -15.58 -16.41
C GLU A 254 -15.62 -15.34 -15.82
N ILE A 255 -15.70 -14.78 -14.61
CA ILE A 255 -16.97 -14.56 -13.92
C ILE A 255 -17.45 -13.10 -13.98
N ALA A 256 -16.60 -12.15 -14.37
CA ALA A 256 -16.93 -10.74 -14.51
C ALA A 256 -18.01 -10.50 -15.58
N GLN A 257 -19.18 -10.01 -15.17
CA GLN A 257 -20.30 -9.74 -16.08
C GLN A 257 -20.42 -8.26 -16.44
N GLU A 258 -20.30 -7.38 -15.44
CA GLU A 258 -20.50 -5.95 -15.59
C GLU A 258 -19.31 -5.28 -16.30
N PRO A 259 -19.52 -4.15 -17.01
CA PRO A 259 -18.44 -3.44 -17.69
C PRO A 259 -17.29 -3.04 -16.77
N ILE A 260 -17.60 -2.61 -15.54
CA ILE A 260 -16.58 -2.18 -14.55
C ILE A 260 -15.76 -3.36 -14.06
N ASP A 261 -16.39 -4.50 -13.78
CA ASP A 261 -15.67 -5.72 -13.42
C ASP A 261 -14.74 -6.15 -14.56
N LYS A 262 -15.17 -6.06 -15.82
CA LYS A 262 -14.31 -6.37 -16.97
C LYS A 262 -13.10 -5.43 -17.06
N ILE A 263 -13.28 -4.16 -16.75
CA ILE A 263 -12.17 -3.18 -16.68
C ILE A 263 -11.20 -3.55 -15.54
N LEU A 264 -11.71 -3.86 -14.35
CA LEU A 264 -10.92 -4.32 -13.21
C LEU A 264 -10.11 -5.59 -13.54
N GLY A 265 -10.78 -6.61 -14.09
CA GLY A 265 -10.14 -7.86 -14.46
C GLY A 265 -9.07 -7.70 -15.55
N THR A 266 -9.33 -6.87 -16.58
CA THR A 266 -8.34 -6.60 -17.63
C THR A 266 -7.17 -5.77 -17.10
N HIS A 267 -7.42 -4.82 -16.20
CA HIS A 267 -6.38 -4.09 -15.48
C HIS A 267 -5.49 -5.05 -14.68
N PHE A 268 -6.09 -5.93 -13.87
CA PHE A 268 -5.37 -6.94 -13.11
C PHE A 268 -4.50 -7.83 -13.99
N LEU A 269 -5.07 -8.34 -15.08
CA LEU A 269 -4.34 -9.22 -15.99
C LEU A 269 -3.17 -8.49 -16.67
N LEU A 270 -3.40 -7.25 -17.12
CA LEU A 270 -2.37 -6.42 -17.72
C LEU A 270 -1.23 -6.11 -16.74
N THR A 271 -1.56 -5.74 -15.50
CA THR A 271 -0.56 -5.52 -14.44
C THR A 271 0.27 -6.78 -14.20
N GLY A 272 -0.38 -7.96 -14.14
CA GLY A 272 0.31 -9.24 -14.00
C GLY A 272 1.32 -9.50 -15.12
N PHE A 273 0.93 -9.28 -16.37
CA PHE A 273 1.84 -9.43 -17.52
C PHE A 273 3.01 -8.45 -17.50
N LEU A 274 2.76 -7.18 -17.16
CA LEU A 274 3.80 -6.16 -17.14
C LEU A 274 4.76 -6.33 -15.94
N GLN A 275 4.30 -6.91 -14.84
CA GLN A 275 5.16 -7.24 -13.70
C GLN A 275 5.97 -8.52 -13.93
N SER A 276 5.40 -9.54 -14.59
CA SER A 276 6.10 -10.80 -14.85
C SER A 276 7.08 -10.72 -16.02
N LEU A 277 6.78 -9.88 -17.03
CA LEU A 277 7.51 -9.78 -18.29
C LEU A 277 7.46 -11.04 -19.17
N ASP A 278 6.68 -12.07 -18.79
CA ASP A 278 6.66 -13.38 -19.49
C ASP A 278 5.80 -13.40 -20.77
N TYR A 279 4.87 -12.46 -20.92
CA TYR A 279 3.80 -12.51 -21.93
C TYR A 279 3.65 -11.19 -22.72
N PRO A 280 4.69 -10.71 -23.43
CA PRO A 280 4.69 -9.38 -24.04
C PRO A 280 3.62 -9.22 -25.14
N GLU A 281 3.37 -10.25 -25.95
CA GLU A 281 2.35 -10.17 -27.01
C GLU A 281 0.92 -10.14 -26.44
N GLN A 282 0.65 -10.97 -25.43
CA GLN A 282 -0.63 -10.99 -24.72
C GLN A 282 -0.86 -9.67 -23.97
N ALA A 283 0.20 -9.07 -23.40
CA ALA A 283 0.12 -7.76 -22.76
C ALA A 283 -0.39 -6.69 -23.73
N VAL A 284 0.10 -6.67 -24.97
CA VAL A 284 -0.38 -5.72 -26.00
C VAL A 284 -1.86 -5.96 -26.34
N GLN A 285 -2.27 -7.22 -26.48
CA GLN A 285 -3.68 -7.55 -26.79
C GLN A 285 -4.62 -7.14 -25.67
N ILE A 286 -4.29 -7.49 -24.42
CA ILE A 286 -5.07 -7.09 -23.23
C ILE A 286 -5.06 -5.58 -23.06
N TYR A 287 -3.95 -4.90 -23.36
CA TYR A 287 -3.89 -3.44 -23.35
C TYR A 287 -4.90 -2.81 -24.31
N GLN A 288 -4.99 -3.30 -25.55
CA GLN A 288 -5.96 -2.77 -26.52
C GLN A 288 -7.40 -2.99 -26.04
N GLN A 289 -7.71 -4.17 -25.50
CA GLN A 289 -9.02 -4.44 -24.90
C GLN A 289 -9.31 -3.50 -23.72
N TYR A 290 -8.34 -3.33 -22.82
CA TYR A 290 -8.44 -2.47 -21.65
C TYR A 290 -8.69 -0.99 -22.03
N LYS A 291 -7.91 -0.46 -22.98
CA LYS A 291 -8.06 0.89 -23.52
C LYS A 291 -9.43 1.07 -24.16
N GLN A 292 -9.89 0.10 -24.95
CA GLN A 292 -11.21 0.13 -25.57
C GLN A 292 -12.34 0.15 -24.53
N LEU A 293 -12.28 -0.70 -23.50
CA LEU A 293 -13.29 -0.74 -22.44
C LEU A 293 -13.39 0.59 -21.69
N LEU A 294 -12.26 1.21 -21.36
CA LEU A 294 -12.24 2.54 -20.74
C LEU A 294 -12.79 3.62 -21.68
N SER A 295 -12.40 3.59 -22.95
CA SER A 295 -12.91 4.52 -23.97
C SER A 295 -14.43 4.41 -24.13
N ASP A 296 -14.96 3.19 -24.23
CA ASP A 296 -16.40 2.94 -24.33
C ASP A 296 -17.15 3.42 -23.08
N LEU A 297 -16.60 3.18 -21.89
CA LEU A 297 -17.18 3.67 -20.64
C LEU A 297 -17.28 5.20 -20.63
N VAL A 298 -16.23 5.89 -21.07
CA VAL A 298 -16.18 7.36 -21.15
C VAL A 298 -17.14 7.89 -22.20
N ASN A 299 -17.11 7.34 -23.42
CA ASN A 299 -17.93 7.78 -24.54
C ASN A 299 -19.44 7.57 -24.29
N ASN A 300 -19.80 6.47 -23.64
CA ASN A 300 -21.19 6.16 -23.31
C ASN A 300 -21.69 6.87 -22.04
N GLN A 301 -20.82 7.60 -21.32
CA GLN A 301 -21.13 8.22 -20.03
C GLN A 301 -21.80 7.26 -19.04
N THR A 302 -21.32 6.01 -18.98
CA THR A 302 -21.91 4.97 -18.14
C THR A 302 -21.93 5.41 -16.68
N GLU A 303 -23.10 5.44 -16.04
CA GLU A 303 -23.22 5.72 -14.61
C GLU A 303 -23.27 4.43 -13.79
N SER A 304 -22.41 4.30 -12.79
CA SER A 304 -22.43 3.21 -11.82
C SER A 304 -21.79 3.65 -10.51
N LYS A 305 -22.25 3.08 -9.38
CA LYS A 305 -21.63 3.33 -8.07
C LYS A 305 -20.19 2.82 -8.01
N SER A 306 -19.89 1.71 -8.69
CA SER A 306 -18.53 1.15 -8.74
C SER A 306 -17.55 1.94 -9.61
N LEU A 307 -17.96 3.05 -10.23
CA LEU A 307 -17.04 3.91 -10.99
C LEU A 307 -15.90 4.43 -10.11
N ILE A 308 -16.17 4.64 -8.82
CA ILE A 308 -15.15 5.14 -7.90
C ILE A 308 -14.00 4.12 -7.79
N GLU A 309 -14.28 2.82 -7.85
CA GLU A 309 -13.28 1.74 -7.75
C GLU A 309 -12.21 1.79 -8.85
N ILE A 310 -12.54 2.39 -10.01
CA ILE A 310 -11.64 2.44 -11.18
C ILE A 310 -11.01 3.81 -11.43
N LEU A 311 -11.18 4.76 -10.50
CA LEU A 311 -10.81 6.17 -10.72
C LEU A 311 -9.34 6.38 -11.13
N ALA A 312 -8.43 5.52 -10.67
CA ALA A 312 -6.99 5.64 -10.87
C ALA A 312 -6.46 4.78 -12.03
N MET A 313 -7.32 4.01 -12.72
CA MET A 313 -6.85 2.90 -13.56
C MET A 313 -6.19 3.35 -14.87
N GLY A 314 -6.46 4.57 -15.34
CA GLY A 314 -5.83 5.10 -16.56
C GLY A 314 -4.30 5.27 -16.51
N HIS A 315 -3.64 5.01 -15.37
CA HIS A 315 -2.18 5.13 -15.24
C HIS A 315 -1.39 4.13 -16.10
N LEU A 316 -1.93 2.94 -16.41
CA LEU A 316 -1.21 1.93 -17.19
C LEU A 316 -0.87 2.38 -18.62
N PHE A 317 -1.60 3.37 -19.15
CA PHE A 317 -1.38 3.91 -20.50
C PHE A 317 0.05 4.42 -20.68
N LEU A 318 0.62 5.09 -19.67
CA LEU A 318 1.96 5.70 -19.75
C LEU A 318 3.08 4.66 -19.91
N TYR A 319 2.83 3.41 -19.53
CA TYR A 319 3.82 2.32 -19.64
C TYR A 319 3.77 1.63 -21.01
N MET A 320 2.61 1.70 -21.67
CA MET A 320 2.36 0.95 -22.91
C MET A 320 2.67 1.77 -24.16
N GLU A 321 2.33 3.05 -24.17
CA GLU A 321 2.57 3.92 -25.32
C GLU A 321 2.74 5.39 -24.93
N ASP A 322 3.42 6.15 -25.79
CA ASP A 322 3.52 7.60 -25.70
C ASP A 322 2.54 8.25 -26.68
N ASN A 323 1.30 8.41 -26.24
CA ASN A 323 0.21 9.01 -27.01
C ASN A 323 -0.67 9.86 -26.08
N PRO A 324 -0.14 10.99 -25.56
CA PRO A 324 -0.83 11.78 -24.55
C PRO A 324 -2.14 12.38 -25.10
N HIS A 325 -2.21 12.69 -26.39
CA HIS A 325 -3.40 13.26 -27.03
C HIS A 325 -4.63 12.36 -26.89
N GLU A 326 -4.49 11.05 -27.10
CA GLU A 326 -5.60 10.11 -26.94
C GLU A 326 -5.76 9.66 -25.49
N ASN A 327 -4.64 9.31 -24.83
CA ASN A 327 -4.67 8.72 -23.49
C ASN A 327 -5.22 9.71 -22.44
N ARG A 328 -4.94 11.00 -22.60
CA ARG A 328 -5.48 12.02 -21.70
C ARG A 328 -6.97 12.25 -21.90
N LEU A 329 -7.51 12.14 -23.12
CA LEU A 329 -8.95 12.26 -23.32
C LEU A 329 -9.72 11.18 -22.55
N ILE A 330 -9.24 9.94 -22.60
CA ILE A 330 -9.83 8.82 -21.84
C ILE A 330 -9.67 9.05 -20.33
N ARG A 331 -8.46 9.40 -19.86
CA ARG A 331 -8.19 9.66 -18.43
C ARG A 331 -9.03 10.81 -17.87
N ASN A 332 -9.10 11.93 -18.58
CA ASN A 332 -9.87 13.12 -18.18
C ASN A 332 -11.37 12.81 -18.16
N GLY A 333 -11.87 12.07 -19.15
CA GLY A 333 -13.26 11.62 -19.20
C GLY A 333 -13.62 10.70 -18.04
N LEU A 334 -12.75 9.73 -17.73
CA LEU A 334 -12.91 8.85 -16.57
C LEU A 334 -12.93 9.65 -15.27
N ALA A 335 -11.96 10.54 -15.06
CA ALA A 335 -11.88 11.39 -13.88
C ALA A 335 -13.14 12.26 -13.70
N ALA A 336 -13.68 12.82 -14.78
CA ALA A 336 -14.93 13.59 -14.76
C ALA A 336 -16.14 12.74 -14.35
N LEU A 337 -16.26 11.51 -14.87
CA LEU A 337 -17.33 10.58 -14.49
C LEU A 337 -17.23 10.16 -13.02
N CYS A 338 -16.04 9.75 -12.57
CA CYS A 338 -15.79 9.38 -11.18
C CYS A 338 -16.09 10.54 -10.23
N GLN A 339 -15.66 11.77 -10.57
CA GLN A 339 -15.93 12.95 -9.75
C GLN A 339 -17.43 13.25 -9.64
N LYS A 340 -18.21 13.07 -10.72
CA LYS A 340 -19.67 13.23 -10.68
C LYS A 340 -20.31 12.25 -9.70
N MET A 341 -19.83 11.01 -9.67
CA MET A 341 -20.33 9.99 -8.73
C MET A 341 -19.95 10.29 -7.29
N ILE A 342 -18.69 10.67 -7.04
CA ILE A 342 -18.23 11.13 -5.71
C ILE A 342 -19.11 12.29 -5.24
N TRP A 343 -19.43 13.24 -6.12
CA TRP A 343 -20.26 14.40 -5.75
C TRP A 343 -21.71 14.04 -5.42
N LYS A 344 -22.24 12.99 -6.04
CA LYS A 344 -23.56 12.47 -5.73
C LYS A 344 -23.58 11.73 -4.39
N GLU A 345 -22.53 11.00 -4.08
CA GLU A 345 -22.39 10.22 -2.85
C GLU A 345 -22.17 11.12 -1.62
N TYR A 346 -21.23 12.07 -1.71
CA TYR A 346 -20.79 12.93 -0.60
C TYR A 346 -21.38 14.35 -0.68
N SER A 347 -22.66 14.43 -1.07
CA SER A 347 -23.32 15.72 -1.33
C SER A 347 -23.41 16.61 -0.08
N GLN A 348 -23.46 16.04 1.13
CA GLN A 348 -23.56 16.80 2.37
C GLN A 348 -22.24 17.50 2.69
N GLU A 349 -21.14 16.75 2.64
CA GLU A 349 -19.77 17.21 2.86
C GLU A 349 -19.40 18.27 1.82
N ILE A 350 -19.73 18.04 0.55
CA ILE A 350 -19.47 19.01 -0.52
C ILE A 350 -20.21 20.32 -0.29
N ASN A 351 -21.44 20.30 0.21
CA ASN A 351 -22.15 21.53 0.54
C ASN A 351 -21.43 22.32 1.64
N ILE A 352 -20.87 21.64 2.66
CA ILE A 352 -20.07 22.26 3.73
C ILE A 352 -18.81 22.90 3.13
N TYR A 353 -18.06 22.15 2.33
CA TYR A 353 -16.84 22.65 1.70
C TYR A 353 -17.16 23.86 0.81
N GLN A 354 -18.21 23.78 -0.03
CA GLN A 354 -18.62 24.88 -0.91
C GLN A 354 -19.06 26.15 -0.17
N GLN A 355 -19.72 26.03 0.99
CA GLN A 355 -20.07 27.19 1.81
C GLN A 355 -18.80 27.94 2.22
N ARG A 356 -17.78 27.23 2.69
CA ARG A 356 -16.47 27.83 3.00
C ARG A 356 -15.81 28.39 1.75
N LEU A 357 -15.91 27.73 0.59
CA LEU A 357 -15.39 28.26 -0.67
C LEU A 357 -15.97 29.64 -1.02
N ASN A 358 -17.17 29.96 -0.54
CA ASN A 358 -17.87 31.22 -0.83
C ASN A 358 -17.65 32.34 0.20
N THR A 359 -16.85 32.12 1.24
CA THR A 359 -16.53 33.19 2.20
C THR A 359 -15.46 34.14 1.67
N PRO A 360 -15.45 35.42 2.11
CA PRO A 360 -14.38 36.36 1.79
C PRO A 360 -13.01 35.79 2.18
N ARG A 361 -12.01 36.00 1.32
CA ARG A 361 -10.68 35.44 1.49
C ARG A 361 -9.67 36.51 1.93
N PRO A 362 -8.75 36.15 2.84
CA PRO A 362 -7.74 37.09 3.31
C PRO A 362 -6.78 37.48 2.18
N ALA A 363 -6.40 38.76 2.15
CA ALA A 363 -5.27 39.20 1.33
C ALA A 363 -3.96 38.59 1.87
N LEU A 364 -2.94 38.48 1.02
CA LEU A 364 -1.61 37.97 1.39
C LEU A 364 -0.96 38.75 2.56
N SER A 365 -1.37 40.00 2.79
CA SER A 365 -0.88 40.85 3.87
C SER A 365 -1.54 40.57 5.23
N GLU A 366 -2.64 39.81 5.28
CA GLU A 366 -3.43 39.62 6.50
C GLU A 366 -2.91 38.48 7.37
N ARG A 367 -2.47 37.38 6.74
CA ARG A 367 -1.87 36.23 7.42
C ARG A 367 -1.00 35.40 6.46
N PRO A 368 -0.10 34.54 6.97
CA PRO A 368 0.58 33.55 6.16
C PRO A 368 -0.40 32.71 5.34
N LEU A 369 0.00 32.34 4.12
CA LEU A 369 -0.79 31.47 3.25
C LEU A 369 -0.70 30.03 3.75
N ARG A 370 -1.84 29.38 4.00
CA ARG A 370 -1.89 28.00 4.49
C ARG A 370 -1.79 27.02 3.33
N ILE A 371 -0.70 26.26 3.29
CA ILE A 371 -0.44 25.24 2.27
C ILE A 371 -0.55 23.87 2.92
N GLY A 372 -1.43 23.04 2.40
CA GLY A 372 -1.53 21.63 2.79
C GLY A 372 -0.87 20.75 1.74
N TYR A 373 0.01 19.83 2.14
CA TYR A 373 0.53 18.79 1.27
C TYR A 373 -0.04 17.44 1.68
N VAL A 374 -0.66 16.73 0.75
CA VAL A 374 -1.24 15.40 1.01
C VAL A 374 -0.46 14.31 0.29
N SER A 375 -0.07 13.27 1.02
CA SER A 375 0.68 12.14 0.45
C SER A 375 0.63 10.87 1.30
N GLU A 376 0.61 9.73 0.62
CA GLU A 376 0.92 8.41 1.15
C GLU A 376 2.43 8.16 1.29
N CYS A 377 3.25 9.07 0.77
CA CYS A 377 4.68 8.87 0.52
C CYS A 377 5.60 9.75 1.37
N PHE A 378 5.13 10.30 2.49
CA PHE A 378 5.97 10.92 3.55
C PHE A 378 6.78 9.88 4.33
N ILE A 379 7.40 8.94 3.62
CA ILE A 379 8.20 7.80 4.11
C ILE A 379 9.45 7.69 3.23
N SER A 380 10.28 6.66 3.45
CA SER A 380 11.41 6.30 2.59
C SER A 380 10.93 5.86 1.20
N HIS A 381 10.63 6.86 0.37
CA HIS A 381 10.06 6.76 -0.96
C HIS A 381 10.55 7.93 -1.82
N SER A 382 10.54 7.76 -3.15
CA SER A 382 10.97 8.79 -4.10
C SER A 382 10.33 10.16 -3.84
N VAL A 383 9.00 10.22 -3.74
CA VAL A 383 8.27 11.46 -3.44
C VAL A 383 8.71 12.05 -2.09
N GLY A 384 8.82 11.20 -1.06
CA GLY A 384 9.26 11.60 0.28
C GLY A 384 10.65 12.23 0.31
N TYR A 385 11.60 11.70 -0.45
CA TYR A 385 12.96 12.28 -0.54
C TYR A 385 13.00 13.59 -1.32
N LEU A 386 12.25 13.67 -2.42
CA LEU A 386 12.31 14.82 -3.32
C LEU A 386 11.52 16.01 -2.76
N ALA A 387 10.35 15.78 -2.17
CA ALA A 387 9.51 16.81 -1.58
C ALA A 387 10.16 17.47 -0.35
N TRP A 388 11.03 16.74 0.37
CA TRP A 388 11.69 17.20 1.59
C TRP A 388 12.34 18.57 1.42
N TRP A 389 13.02 18.80 0.29
CA TRP A 389 13.77 20.03 0.07
C TRP A 389 12.89 21.26 -0.08
N LEU A 390 11.79 21.17 -0.83
CA LEU A 390 10.80 22.25 -0.92
C LEU A 390 10.23 22.56 0.48
N LEU A 391 9.76 21.50 1.14
CA LEU A 391 9.06 21.60 2.42
C LEU A 391 9.95 22.19 3.52
N LYS A 392 11.23 21.80 3.55
CA LYS A 392 12.24 22.35 4.46
C LYS A 392 12.55 23.82 4.21
N TYR A 393 12.60 24.26 2.95
CA TYR A 393 13.03 25.62 2.59
C TYR A 393 11.93 26.67 2.54
N HIS A 394 10.68 26.27 2.78
CA HIS A 394 9.57 27.21 2.86
C HIS A 394 9.83 28.35 3.86
N ASN A 395 9.52 29.58 3.46
CA ASN A 395 9.53 30.74 4.33
C ASN A 395 8.35 30.67 5.30
N ARG A 396 8.61 30.17 6.51
CA ARG A 396 7.60 29.98 7.57
C ARG A 396 6.95 31.28 8.07
N GLN A 397 7.49 32.45 7.70
CA GLN A 397 6.86 33.74 8.03
C GLN A 397 5.74 34.10 7.05
N GLU A 398 5.80 33.62 5.81
CA GLU A 398 4.83 33.92 4.74
C GLU A 398 3.92 32.73 4.42
N PHE A 399 4.36 31.52 4.77
CA PHE A 399 3.63 30.28 4.50
C PHE A 399 3.53 29.42 5.74
N ASP A 400 2.30 28.98 6.01
CA ASP A 400 1.97 28.04 7.08
C ASP A 400 1.75 26.65 6.45
N ILE A 401 2.66 25.71 6.72
CA ILE A 401 2.75 24.44 5.99
C ILE A 401 2.21 23.29 6.84
N HIS A 402 1.23 22.58 6.31
CA HIS A 402 0.60 21.40 6.89
C HIS A 402 0.91 20.18 6.03
N LEU A 403 1.24 19.05 6.65
CA LEU A 403 1.46 17.77 5.98
C LEU A 403 0.37 16.78 6.41
N TYR A 404 -0.34 16.21 5.44
CA TYR A 404 -1.37 15.19 5.65
C TYR A 404 -0.83 13.85 5.17
N SER A 405 -0.32 13.05 6.10
CA SER A 405 0.22 11.71 5.83
C SER A 405 -0.86 10.66 5.92
N LEU A 406 -1.10 9.95 4.82
CA LEU A 406 -2.18 8.96 4.71
C LEU A 406 -1.74 7.51 5.00
N ARG A 407 -0.46 7.31 5.36
CA ARG A 407 0.11 6.01 5.70
C ARG A 407 1.03 6.13 6.89
N GLU A 408 1.00 5.15 7.78
CA GLU A 408 1.96 5.04 8.87
C GLU A 408 2.97 3.94 8.56
N ARG A 409 4.26 4.24 8.68
CA ARG A 409 5.33 3.25 8.56
C ARG A 409 6.20 3.25 9.81
N ILE A 410 5.98 2.24 10.63
CA ILE A 410 6.71 2.08 11.89
C ILE A 410 8.21 1.98 11.58
N TYR A 411 9.02 2.76 12.30
CA TYR A 411 10.48 2.81 12.18
C TYR A 411 11.03 3.33 10.83
N ASP A 412 10.26 4.13 10.08
CA ASP A 412 10.77 4.79 8.88
C ASP A 412 11.54 6.10 9.20
N PRO A 413 12.84 6.21 8.88
CA PRO A 413 13.63 7.40 9.21
C PRO A 413 13.16 8.69 8.51
N GLN A 414 12.63 8.58 7.29
CA GLN A 414 12.18 9.74 6.53
C GLN A 414 10.87 10.29 7.11
N GLN A 415 9.94 9.42 7.51
CA GLN A 415 8.71 9.83 8.19
C GLN A 415 9.01 10.50 9.54
N GLN A 416 9.93 9.93 10.32
CA GLN A 416 10.40 10.55 11.57
C GLN A 416 11.02 11.93 11.33
N ALA A 417 11.78 12.12 10.23
CA ALA A 417 12.31 13.42 9.87
C ALA A 417 11.20 14.44 9.58
N TYR A 418 10.14 14.05 8.88
CA TYR A 418 8.96 14.90 8.67
C TYR A 418 8.24 15.22 9.99
N GLN A 419 8.00 14.23 10.84
CA GLN A 419 7.37 14.45 12.15
C GLN A 419 8.17 15.44 13.00
N ASN A 420 9.50 15.28 13.06
CA ASN A 420 10.37 16.16 13.84
C ASN A 420 10.42 17.59 13.29
N GLU A 421 10.43 17.76 11.97
CA GLU A 421 10.52 19.08 11.33
C GLU A 421 9.20 19.87 11.39
N PHE A 422 8.05 19.18 11.32
CA PHE A 422 6.73 19.83 11.20
C PHE A 422 5.89 19.76 12.49
N GLY A 423 6.24 18.92 13.46
CA GLY A 423 5.58 18.83 14.77
C GLY A 423 4.06 18.68 14.64
N ASP A 424 3.31 19.55 15.30
CA ASP A 424 1.84 19.54 15.30
C ASP A 424 1.20 19.78 13.92
N HIS A 425 1.97 20.24 12.92
CA HIS A 425 1.50 20.41 11.55
C HIS A 425 1.72 19.16 10.68
N PHE A 426 2.29 18.10 11.24
CA PHE A 426 2.30 16.77 10.64
C PHE A 426 1.09 15.97 11.13
N HIS A 427 0.07 15.85 10.28
CA HIS A 427 -1.16 15.12 10.54
C HIS A 427 -1.00 13.69 10.05
N GLN A 428 -0.81 12.74 10.97
CA GLN A 428 -0.87 11.31 10.68
C GLN A 428 -2.34 10.88 10.70
N LEU A 429 -2.91 10.62 9.53
CA LEU A 429 -4.33 10.32 9.39
C LEU A 429 -4.54 8.95 8.76
N CYS A 430 -5.47 8.20 9.34
CA CYS A 430 -5.93 6.92 8.82
C CYS A 430 -7.40 7.04 8.38
N PRO A 431 -7.89 6.14 7.51
CA PRO A 431 -9.27 6.13 7.03
C PRO A 431 -10.33 6.28 8.16
N PRO A 432 -11.52 6.82 7.84
CA PRO A 432 -12.09 7.01 6.49
C PRO A 432 -11.56 8.24 5.73
N ILE A 433 -11.55 8.19 4.39
CA ILE A 433 -10.98 9.27 3.55
C ILE A 433 -11.70 10.62 3.74
N VAL A 434 -13.02 10.59 4.02
CA VAL A 434 -13.82 11.80 4.22
C VAL A 434 -13.34 12.61 5.42
N THR A 435 -12.96 11.97 6.52
CA THR A 435 -12.49 12.68 7.73
C THR A 435 -11.17 13.41 7.47
N ILE A 436 -10.36 12.93 6.53
CA ILE A 436 -9.15 13.62 6.09
C ILE A 436 -9.53 14.90 5.32
N ALA A 437 -10.51 14.84 4.43
CA ALA A 437 -11.01 16.02 3.72
C ALA A 437 -11.65 17.05 4.68
N ASP A 438 -12.41 16.58 5.68
CA ASP A 438 -12.96 17.43 6.74
C ASP A 438 -11.84 18.14 7.48
N LYS A 439 -10.80 17.42 7.90
CA LYS A 439 -9.64 17.98 8.60
C LYS A 439 -8.92 19.05 7.76
N ILE A 440 -8.68 18.80 6.48
CA ILE A 440 -8.11 19.80 5.55
C ILE A 440 -9.00 21.05 5.47
N ASN A 441 -10.31 20.87 5.46
CA ASN A 441 -11.26 21.97 5.44
C ASN A 441 -11.28 22.75 6.76
N GLU A 442 -11.21 22.07 7.90
CA GLU A 442 -11.18 22.62 9.26
C GLU A 442 -9.90 23.40 9.57
N ASP A 443 -8.75 22.92 9.10
CA ASP A 443 -7.45 23.64 9.22
C ASP A 443 -7.41 24.92 8.36
N GLU A 444 -8.46 25.13 7.58
CA GLU A 444 -8.64 26.19 6.62
C GLU A 444 -7.50 26.34 5.60
N ILE A 445 -7.04 25.22 5.05
CA ILE A 445 -6.05 25.22 3.97
C ILE A 445 -6.51 26.07 2.78
N ASP A 446 -5.61 26.94 2.29
CA ASP A 446 -5.85 27.83 1.15
C ASP A 446 -5.46 27.14 -0.17
N ILE A 447 -4.32 26.45 -0.17
CA ILE A 447 -3.84 25.67 -1.31
C ILE A 447 -3.53 24.25 -0.84
N LEU A 448 -4.25 23.27 -1.38
CA LEU A 448 -3.94 21.86 -1.20
C LEU A 448 -3.07 21.37 -2.36
N VAL A 449 -1.94 20.75 -2.06
CA VAL A 449 -0.98 20.21 -3.01
C VAL A 449 -0.94 18.69 -2.86
N ASP A 450 -1.35 17.99 -3.91
CA ASP A 450 -1.26 16.54 -4.03
C ASP A 450 0.12 16.12 -4.54
N LEU A 451 0.76 15.19 -3.82
CA LEU A 451 2.08 14.68 -4.17
C LEU A 451 2.09 13.36 -4.95
N ASP A 452 0.96 12.67 -5.06
CA ASP A 452 0.92 11.27 -5.53
C ASP A 452 0.08 11.09 -6.80
N SER A 453 -0.89 11.98 -7.07
CA SER A 453 -1.78 11.92 -8.23
C SER A 453 -2.44 10.53 -8.35
N LEU A 454 -2.56 9.97 -9.56
CA LEU A 454 -3.24 8.70 -9.84
C LEU A 454 -2.54 7.47 -9.23
N THR A 455 -1.41 7.65 -8.54
CA THR A 455 -0.77 6.55 -7.79
C THR A 455 -1.40 6.33 -6.41
N SER A 456 -2.21 7.28 -5.92
CA SER A 456 -3.00 7.14 -4.70
C SER A 456 -4.50 7.28 -5.00
N TYR A 457 -5.24 6.22 -4.72
CA TYR A 457 -6.71 6.25 -4.74
C TYR A 457 -7.25 7.29 -3.74
N SER A 458 -6.68 7.30 -2.53
CA SER A 458 -7.11 8.17 -1.42
C SER A 458 -6.99 9.65 -1.78
N ASN A 459 -5.83 10.06 -2.32
CA ASN A 459 -5.61 11.44 -2.76
C ASN A 459 -6.62 11.85 -3.82
N CYS A 460 -6.89 10.98 -4.79
CA CYS A 460 -7.83 11.30 -5.85
C CYS A 460 -9.25 11.52 -5.32
N VAL A 461 -9.71 10.74 -4.33
CA VAL A 461 -11.02 10.97 -3.68
C VAL A 461 -11.02 12.31 -2.93
N ILE A 462 -9.96 12.63 -2.17
CA ILE A 462 -9.82 13.90 -1.46
C ILE A 462 -9.88 15.09 -2.44
N LEU A 463 -9.11 15.02 -3.52
CA LEU A 463 -9.09 16.07 -4.55
C LEU A 463 -10.44 16.21 -5.25
N ALA A 464 -11.13 15.11 -5.52
CA ALA A 464 -12.47 15.15 -6.10
C ALA A 464 -13.47 15.88 -5.18
N LEU A 465 -13.36 15.74 -3.86
CA LEU A 465 -14.23 16.42 -2.88
C LEU A 465 -14.00 17.94 -2.81
N LYS A 466 -12.81 18.43 -3.19
CA LYS A 466 -12.40 19.84 -3.16
C LYS A 466 -12.52 20.52 -1.78
N PRO A 467 -11.84 20.02 -0.73
CA PRO A 467 -11.86 20.64 0.60
C PRO A 467 -11.08 21.97 0.69
N ALA A 468 -10.22 22.27 -0.29
CA ALA A 468 -9.47 23.53 -0.37
C ALA A 468 -9.87 24.35 -1.61
N PRO A 469 -9.81 25.70 -1.54
CA PRO A 469 -10.22 26.56 -2.64
C PRO A 469 -9.35 26.44 -3.88
N ILE A 470 -8.03 26.29 -3.70
CA ILE A 470 -7.11 25.95 -4.77
C ILE A 470 -6.54 24.56 -4.50
N GLN A 471 -6.53 23.73 -5.54
CA GLN A 471 -5.90 22.42 -5.52
C GLN A 471 -4.88 22.33 -6.65
N VAL A 472 -3.71 21.79 -6.32
CA VAL A 472 -2.56 21.68 -7.19
C VAL A 472 -2.10 20.23 -7.18
N SER A 473 -1.80 19.66 -8.36
CA SER A 473 -1.07 18.41 -8.42
C SER A 473 0.41 18.70 -8.69
N TRP A 474 1.28 18.12 -7.88
CA TRP A 474 2.72 18.14 -8.01
C TRP A 474 3.32 17.00 -7.20
N LEU A 475 3.71 15.92 -7.87
CA LEU A 475 5.12 15.55 -8.06
C LEU A 475 5.19 14.10 -8.56
N GLY A 476 4.53 13.19 -7.84
CA GLY A 476 4.72 11.76 -7.94
C GLY A 476 4.25 11.12 -9.24
N TYR A 477 3.43 11.82 -10.02
CA TYR A 477 2.94 11.34 -11.31
C TYR A 477 2.54 12.50 -12.23
N ASP A 478 2.13 12.15 -13.45
CA ASP A 478 1.44 13.06 -14.36
C ASP A 478 0.15 13.62 -13.75
N ALA A 479 -0.39 14.72 -14.29
CA ALA A 479 -1.59 15.37 -13.74
C ALA A 479 -2.78 14.42 -13.62
N THR A 480 -3.68 14.69 -12.67
CA THR A 480 -4.75 13.78 -12.31
C THR A 480 -5.87 13.64 -13.36
N GLY A 481 -6.17 14.70 -14.09
CA GLY A 481 -7.32 14.83 -14.98
C GLY A 481 -8.62 15.28 -14.29
N PHE A 482 -8.67 15.36 -12.95
CA PHE A 482 -9.89 15.72 -12.22
C PHE A 482 -10.30 17.18 -12.45
N PRO A 483 -11.56 17.46 -12.82
CA PRO A 483 -12.02 18.84 -13.01
C PRO A 483 -11.95 19.74 -11.77
N LYS A 484 -11.78 19.19 -10.56
CA LYS A 484 -11.59 19.97 -9.32
C LYS A 484 -10.15 20.27 -8.96
N VAL A 485 -9.17 19.75 -9.70
CA VAL A 485 -7.77 20.15 -9.56
C VAL A 485 -7.52 21.34 -10.47
N ASP A 486 -7.07 22.46 -9.91
CA ASP A 486 -7.01 23.73 -10.62
C ASP A 486 -5.71 23.88 -11.42
N TYR A 487 -4.59 23.42 -10.85
CA TYR A 487 -3.26 23.59 -11.44
C TYR A 487 -2.45 22.29 -11.44
N PHE A 488 -1.61 22.14 -12.47
CA PHE A 488 -0.54 21.14 -12.50
C PHE A 488 0.81 21.86 -12.61
N ILE A 489 1.74 21.58 -11.69
CA ILE A 489 3.07 22.19 -11.72
C ILE A 489 3.95 21.46 -12.73
N ALA A 490 4.52 22.22 -13.67
CA ALA A 490 5.45 21.72 -14.67
C ALA A 490 6.56 22.75 -14.95
N ASP A 491 7.41 22.47 -15.94
CA ASP A 491 8.34 23.43 -16.52
C ASP A 491 8.25 23.42 -18.06
N ASN A 492 9.11 24.18 -18.73
CA ASN A 492 9.09 24.32 -20.19
C ASN A 492 9.62 23.09 -20.95
N TYR A 493 10.27 22.14 -20.26
CA TYR A 493 10.90 20.98 -20.88
C TYR A 493 10.08 19.71 -20.67
N VAL A 494 9.55 19.49 -19.46
CA VAL A 494 8.85 18.26 -19.06
C VAL A 494 7.50 18.08 -19.77
N LEU A 495 6.91 19.19 -20.24
CA LEU A 495 5.74 19.19 -21.10
C LEU A 495 5.98 20.08 -22.32
N PRO A 496 5.60 19.66 -23.53
CA PRO A 496 5.64 20.53 -24.71
C PRO A 496 4.67 21.71 -24.54
N GLU A 497 4.87 22.80 -25.29
CA GLU A 497 4.01 24.00 -25.24
C GLU A 497 2.53 23.67 -25.52
N SER A 498 2.29 22.76 -26.49
CA SER A 498 0.97 22.24 -26.88
C SER A 498 0.29 21.39 -25.81
N ALA A 499 0.96 21.05 -24.70
CA ALA A 499 0.38 20.17 -23.68
C ALA A 499 -0.98 20.69 -23.17
N GLN A 500 -1.16 22.00 -23.04
CA GLN A 500 -2.40 22.56 -22.51
C GLN A 500 -3.66 22.13 -23.29
N ASP A 501 -3.53 21.68 -24.55
CA ASP A 501 -4.63 21.21 -25.39
C ASP A 501 -5.31 19.94 -24.86
N TYR A 502 -4.61 19.15 -24.04
CA TYR A 502 -5.10 17.86 -23.52
C TYR A 502 -4.96 17.70 -21.99
N TYR A 503 -4.57 18.76 -21.29
CA TYR A 503 -4.66 18.83 -19.82
C TYR A 503 -5.89 19.63 -19.40
N THR A 504 -6.68 19.08 -18.47
CA THR A 504 -7.82 19.77 -17.86
C THR A 504 -7.37 20.76 -16.80
N GLU A 505 -6.32 20.41 -16.04
CA GLU A 505 -5.66 21.34 -15.15
C GLU A 505 -4.97 22.48 -15.93
N LYS A 506 -4.93 23.67 -15.34
CA LYS A 506 -4.10 24.74 -15.87
C LYS A 506 -2.63 24.44 -15.59
N ILE A 507 -1.83 24.27 -16.63
CA ILE A 507 -0.41 24.01 -16.48
C ILE A 507 0.27 25.28 -15.95
N TRP A 508 0.84 25.20 -14.76
CA TRP A 508 1.66 26.25 -14.19
C TRP A 508 3.13 25.93 -14.43
N ARG A 509 3.74 26.65 -15.37
CA ARG A 509 5.15 26.47 -15.71
C ARG A 509 6.03 27.30 -14.80
N LEU A 510 6.86 26.62 -14.00
CA LEU A 510 7.91 27.29 -13.25
C LEU A 510 9.01 27.79 -14.18
N PRO A 511 9.73 28.87 -13.80
CA PRO A 511 10.69 29.51 -14.69
C PRO A 511 11.87 28.63 -15.13
N GLN A 512 12.28 27.67 -14.29
CA GLN A 512 13.48 26.86 -14.54
C GLN A 512 13.17 25.36 -14.59
N ASN A 513 12.74 24.79 -13.47
CA ASN A 513 12.55 23.34 -13.29
C ASN A 513 11.32 23.06 -12.42
N TYR A 514 10.60 21.98 -12.72
CA TYR A 514 9.44 21.54 -11.93
C TYR A 514 9.81 20.81 -10.62
N ILE A 515 11.10 20.52 -10.43
CA ILE A 515 11.66 19.87 -9.24
C ILE A 515 13.06 20.42 -8.95
N GLY A 516 13.37 20.73 -7.70
CA GLY A 516 14.72 21.12 -7.26
C GLY A 516 15.04 20.54 -5.88
N ILE A 517 16.24 19.97 -5.75
CA ILE A 517 16.73 19.31 -4.53
C ILE A 517 18.17 19.74 -4.23
N ASP A 518 18.74 19.42 -3.07
CA ASP A 518 20.16 19.73 -2.80
C ASP A 518 21.11 18.55 -3.11
N GLY A 519 20.55 17.45 -3.61
CA GLY A 519 21.27 16.23 -3.97
C GLY A 519 20.87 15.02 -3.11
N PHE A 520 21.70 13.98 -3.16
CA PHE A 520 21.43 12.70 -2.48
C PHE A 520 22.58 12.27 -1.58
N THR A 521 22.24 11.57 -0.50
CA THR A 521 23.21 10.87 0.35
C THR A 521 23.67 9.59 -0.33
N VAL A 522 24.98 9.36 -0.39
CA VAL A 522 25.58 8.21 -1.08
C VAL A 522 26.31 7.35 -0.05
N GLY A 523 26.08 6.04 -0.11
CA GLY A 523 26.72 5.05 0.75
C GLY A 523 28.04 4.53 0.17
N THR A 524 28.40 3.31 0.57
CA THR A 524 29.57 2.59 0.03
C THR A 524 29.10 1.61 -1.05
N PRO A 525 29.78 1.51 -2.20
CA PRO A 525 29.44 0.50 -3.21
C PRO A 525 29.60 -0.91 -2.65
N THR A 526 28.66 -1.79 -2.96
CA THR A 526 28.65 -3.20 -2.58
C THR A 526 28.93 -4.14 -3.76
N ILE A 527 29.09 -3.59 -4.97
CA ILE A 527 29.42 -4.32 -6.19
C ILE A 527 30.70 -3.78 -6.84
N SER A 528 31.41 -4.66 -7.53
CA SER A 528 32.62 -4.31 -8.31
C SER A 528 32.62 -5.03 -9.66
N ARG A 529 33.45 -4.54 -10.60
CA ARG A 529 33.64 -5.19 -11.91
C ARG A 529 34.11 -6.63 -11.75
N GLU A 530 35.05 -6.85 -10.82
CA GLU A 530 35.58 -8.17 -10.48
C GLU A 530 34.49 -9.11 -9.96
N SER A 531 33.63 -8.65 -9.04
CA SER A 531 32.54 -9.48 -8.50
C SER A 531 31.47 -9.88 -9.54
N LEU A 532 31.48 -9.21 -10.70
CA LEU A 532 30.55 -9.44 -11.80
C LEU A 532 31.23 -10.09 -13.01
N ASP A 533 32.50 -10.52 -12.88
CA ASP A 533 33.28 -11.08 -13.99
C ASP A 533 33.30 -10.17 -15.22
N ILE A 534 33.50 -8.87 -15.00
CA ILE A 534 33.62 -7.84 -16.05
C ILE A 534 35.07 -7.34 -16.11
N PRO A 535 35.73 -7.38 -17.28
CA PRO A 535 37.05 -6.78 -17.47
C PRO A 535 37.09 -5.28 -17.15
N ASN A 536 38.26 -4.79 -16.74
CA ASN A 536 38.44 -3.37 -16.40
C ASN A 536 38.25 -2.43 -17.60
N ASP A 537 38.48 -2.92 -18.82
CA ASP A 537 38.31 -2.19 -20.08
C ASP A 537 36.93 -2.41 -20.73
N GLY A 538 36.06 -3.22 -20.11
CA GLY A 538 34.71 -3.47 -20.59
C GLY A 538 33.79 -2.26 -20.38
N ILE A 539 32.91 -1.98 -21.34
CA ILE A 539 31.93 -0.89 -21.21
C ILE A 539 30.68 -1.40 -20.50
N ILE A 540 30.31 -0.76 -19.39
CA ILE A 540 29.13 -1.12 -18.61
C ILE A 540 27.98 -0.18 -18.96
N TYR A 541 26.99 -0.72 -19.65
CA TYR A 541 25.67 -0.13 -19.73
C TYR A 541 24.82 -0.59 -18.56
N PHE A 542 24.01 0.30 -18.02
CA PHE A 542 23.13 -0.02 -16.89
C PHE A 542 21.72 0.50 -17.10
N SER A 543 20.72 -0.29 -16.71
CA SER A 543 19.35 0.19 -16.54
C SER A 543 18.83 -0.17 -15.15
N SER A 544 18.53 0.86 -14.36
CA SER A 544 17.97 0.72 -13.01
C SER A 544 16.46 0.54 -12.98
N GLN A 545 15.78 0.73 -14.12
CA GLN A 545 14.33 0.64 -14.21
C GLN A 545 13.85 -0.79 -14.04
N THR A 546 12.65 -0.96 -13.51
CA THR A 546 12.09 -2.25 -13.11
C THR A 546 10.63 -2.38 -13.54
N GLY A 547 10.15 -3.63 -13.62
CA GLY A 547 8.73 -3.95 -13.82
C GLY A 547 8.13 -3.26 -15.04
N LEU A 548 7.02 -2.55 -14.81
CA LEU A 548 6.15 -1.91 -15.82
C LEU A 548 6.88 -1.01 -16.82
N LYS A 549 8.07 -0.49 -16.50
CA LYS A 549 8.82 0.41 -17.40
C LYS A 549 9.64 -0.32 -18.47
N ARG A 550 9.72 -1.65 -18.42
CA ARG A 550 10.48 -2.44 -19.40
C ARG A 550 9.60 -2.78 -20.60
N ASN A 551 9.65 -1.91 -21.59
CA ASN A 551 9.03 -2.17 -22.87
C ASN A 551 9.94 -3.07 -23.75
N PRO A 552 9.44 -4.20 -24.30
CA PRO A 552 10.24 -5.10 -25.12
C PRO A 552 10.93 -4.43 -26.32
N ASP A 553 10.27 -3.47 -26.97
CA ASP A 553 10.83 -2.78 -28.14
C ASP A 553 11.99 -1.87 -27.72
N ASN A 554 11.87 -1.17 -26.59
CA ASN A 554 12.98 -0.38 -26.05
C ASN A 554 14.17 -1.27 -25.62
N ILE A 555 13.93 -2.44 -25.03
CA ILE A 555 14.99 -3.40 -24.70
C ILE A 555 15.73 -3.88 -25.96
N ARG A 556 15.02 -4.12 -27.07
CA ARG A 556 15.66 -4.47 -28.35
C ARG A 556 16.59 -3.36 -28.85
N LEU A 557 16.20 -2.09 -28.73
CA LEU A 557 17.09 -0.97 -29.07
C LEU A 557 18.35 -0.95 -28.19
N GLN A 558 18.19 -1.21 -26.89
CA GLN A 558 19.32 -1.32 -25.98
C GLN A 558 20.24 -2.49 -26.37
N MET A 559 19.70 -3.64 -26.76
CA MET A 559 20.46 -4.77 -27.29
C MET A 559 21.22 -4.42 -28.58
N GLN A 560 20.61 -3.65 -29.49
CA GLN A 560 21.30 -3.16 -30.69
C GLN A 560 22.51 -2.27 -30.37
N ILE A 561 22.47 -1.52 -29.26
CA ILE A 561 23.63 -0.77 -28.75
C ILE A 561 24.73 -1.73 -28.31
N ILE A 562 24.39 -2.72 -27.46
CA ILE A 562 25.35 -3.71 -26.94
C ILE A 562 26.05 -4.44 -28.09
N LYS A 563 25.28 -4.88 -29.10
CA LYS A 563 25.78 -5.58 -30.28
C LYS A 563 26.81 -4.77 -31.08
N GLN A 564 26.68 -3.44 -31.09
CA GLN A 564 27.54 -2.55 -31.86
C GLN A 564 28.77 -2.04 -31.09
N VAL A 565 28.86 -2.32 -29.78
CA VAL A 565 29.97 -1.93 -28.91
C VAL A 565 30.66 -3.19 -28.38
N PRO A 566 31.80 -3.60 -28.98
CA PRO A 566 32.55 -4.76 -28.52
C PRO A 566 32.99 -4.62 -27.06
N ASN A 567 33.14 -5.74 -26.35
CA ASN A 567 33.52 -5.77 -24.93
C ASN A 567 32.58 -4.92 -24.06
N SER A 568 31.26 -4.99 -24.31
CA SER A 568 30.27 -4.30 -23.50
C SER A 568 29.33 -5.26 -22.78
N TYR A 569 28.84 -4.81 -21.63
CA TYR A 569 28.01 -5.57 -20.72
C TYR A 569 26.78 -4.76 -20.35
N PHE A 570 25.61 -5.40 -20.35
CA PHE A 570 24.36 -4.77 -19.95
C PHE A 570 23.90 -5.27 -18.59
N LEU A 571 23.97 -4.38 -17.60
CA LEU A 571 23.54 -4.65 -16.24
C LEU A 571 22.08 -4.23 -16.08
N LEU A 572 21.26 -5.16 -15.58
CA LEU A 572 19.84 -4.94 -15.35
C LEU A 572 19.49 -5.29 -13.91
N LYS A 573 18.78 -4.38 -13.22
CA LYS A 573 18.35 -4.60 -11.83
C LYS A 573 17.09 -5.49 -11.76
N SER A 574 17.08 -6.51 -10.91
CA SER A 574 15.91 -7.33 -10.58
C SER A 574 15.59 -7.21 -9.09
N PHE A 575 14.29 -7.25 -8.75
CA PHE A 575 13.84 -7.28 -7.36
C PHE A 575 14.00 -8.65 -6.71
N ARG A 576 14.25 -9.71 -7.50
CA ARG A 576 14.44 -11.07 -6.97
C ARG A 576 15.90 -11.35 -6.74
N SER A 577 16.17 -12.16 -5.72
CA SER A 577 17.51 -12.69 -5.43
C SER A 577 17.99 -13.70 -6.48
N ASN A 578 17.09 -14.40 -7.18
CA ASN A 578 17.45 -15.40 -8.20
C ASN A 578 17.38 -14.91 -9.65
N HIS A 579 16.83 -13.72 -9.90
CA HIS A 579 16.76 -13.06 -11.22
C HIS A 579 16.05 -13.84 -12.34
N GLU A 580 15.34 -14.92 -12.03
CA GLU A 580 14.76 -15.84 -13.03
C GLU A 580 13.77 -15.16 -13.97
N ASP A 581 12.95 -14.23 -13.45
CA ASP A 581 11.99 -13.47 -14.25
C ASP A 581 12.66 -12.68 -15.36
N LEU A 582 13.71 -11.95 -15.00
CA LEU A 582 14.44 -11.11 -15.92
C LEU A 582 15.28 -11.92 -16.90
N GLN A 583 15.82 -13.07 -16.47
CA GLN A 583 16.50 -14.00 -17.36
C GLN A 583 15.54 -14.59 -18.40
N ASN A 584 14.35 -15.04 -17.98
CA ASN A 584 13.33 -15.60 -18.87
C ASN A 584 12.81 -14.55 -19.88
N PHE A 585 12.77 -13.28 -19.49
CA PHE A 585 12.42 -12.19 -20.39
C PHE A 585 13.55 -11.84 -21.38
N ILE A 586 14.80 -11.78 -20.91
CA ILE A 586 15.94 -11.33 -21.72
C ILE A 586 16.45 -12.42 -22.67
N ALA A 587 16.45 -13.68 -22.27
CA ALA A 587 16.97 -14.79 -23.07
C ALA A 587 16.36 -14.90 -24.48
N PRO A 588 15.03 -14.97 -24.66
CA PRO A 588 14.44 -15.06 -26.00
C PRO A 588 14.67 -13.80 -26.84
N LEU A 589 14.74 -12.62 -26.21
CA LEU A 589 15.05 -11.36 -26.90
C LEU A 589 16.52 -11.31 -27.36
N ALA A 590 17.44 -11.74 -26.50
CA ALA A 590 18.86 -11.81 -26.82
C ALA A 590 19.12 -12.80 -27.97
N GLU A 591 18.48 -13.98 -27.94
CA GLU A 591 18.55 -14.95 -29.03
C GLU A 591 18.05 -14.35 -30.35
N ALA A 592 16.89 -13.67 -30.35
CA ALA A 592 16.34 -13.04 -31.53
C ALA A 592 17.23 -11.91 -32.09
N GLU A 593 17.92 -11.15 -31.22
CA GLU A 593 18.87 -10.11 -31.62
C GLU A 593 20.27 -10.66 -31.94
N GLY A 594 20.53 -11.95 -31.71
CA GLY A 594 21.81 -12.61 -31.92
C GLY A 594 22.90 -12.16 -30.95
N LEU A 595 22.55 -12.00 -29.67
CA LEU A 595 23.45 -11.72 -28.56
C LEU A 595 23.60 -12.94 -27.65
N ASP A 596 24.79 -13.12 -27.11
CA ASP A 596 25.04 -14.10 -26.05
C ASP A 596 24.50 -13.57 -24.71
N LEU A 597 23.93 -14.46 -23.89
CA LEU A 597 23.52 -14.14 -22.52
C LEU A 597 24.72 -13.72 -21.65
N GLU A 598 25.95 -14.10 -22.00
CA GLU A 598 27.16 -13.62 -21.34
C GLU A 598 27.37 -12.09 -21.42
N CYS A 599 26.68 -11.40 -22.33
CA CYS A 599 26.68 -9.92 -22.38
C CYS A 599 25.85 -9.29 -21.26
N PHE A 600 25.04 -10.05 -20.52
CA PHE A 600 24.12 -9.53 -19.51
C PHE A 600 24.59 -9.87 -18.10
N ARG A 601 24.30 -8.96 -17.16
CA ARG A 601 24.42 -9.22 -15.73
C ARG A 601 23.15 -8.77 -15.03
N PHE A 602 22.66 -9.60 -14.11
CA PHE A 602 21.45 -9.31 -13.36
C PHE A 602 21.84 -9.00 -11.92
N LEU A 603 21.37 -7.87 -11.40
CA LEU A 603 21.72 -7.40 -10.06
C LEU A 603 20.50 -7.45 -9.14
N PRO A 604 20.65 -7.88 -7.87
CA PRO A 604 19.57 -7.78 -6.90
C PRO A 604 19.30 -6.32 -6.51
N SER A 605 18.21 -6.12 -5.78
CA SER A 605 18.01 -4.89 -5.02
C SER A 605 19.16 -4.67 -4.03
N ALA A 606 19.61 -3.43 -3.92
CA ALA A 606 20.54 -3.04 -2.86
C ALA A 606 19.81 -3.07 -1.51
N PRO A 607 20.50 -3.38 -0.40
CA PRO A 607 19.89 -3.41 0.93
C PRO A 607 19.35 -2.03 1.37
N THR A 608 20.03 -0.96 0.97
CA THR A 608 19.63 0.42 1.27
C THR A 608 19.66 1.32 0.03
N ASP A 609 18.93 2.43 0.06
CA ASP A 609 18.94 3.42 -1.01
C ASP A 609 20.31 4.12 -1.16
N MET A 610 21.05 4.27 -0.05
CA MET A 610 22.41 4.82 -0.07
C MET A 610 23.38 3.90 -0.80
N GLU A 611 23.31 2.59 -0.57
CA GLU A 611 24.08 1.59 -1.31
C GLU A 611 23.61 1.48 -2.76
N HIS A 612 22.31 1.61 -3.03
CA HIS A 612 21.79 1.67 -4.41
C HIS A 612 22.47 2.78 -5.20
N ARG A 613 22.49 4.01 -4.67
CA ARG A 613 23.14 5.16 -5.31
C ARG A 613 24.64 4.95 -5.47
N ALA A 614 25.31 4.37 -4.48
CA ALA A 614 26.73 4.07 -4.56
C ALA A 614 27.03 3.05 -5.67
N ASN A 615 26.17 2.03 -5.82
CA ASN A 615 26.29 1.00 -6.85
C ASN A 615 26.07 1.54 -8.27
N LEU A 616 25.38 2.68 -8.46
CA LEU A 616 25.27 3.32 -9.77
C LEU A 616 26.65 3.63 -10.37
N ALA A 617 27.66 3.92 -9.55
CA ALA A 617 29.01 4.25 -10.00
C ALA A 617 29.72 3.13 -10.77
N ILE A 618 29.17 1.91 -10.80
CA ILE A 618 29.65 0.84 -11.67
C ILE A 618 29.42 1.13 -13.16
N ALA A 619 28.38 1.92 -13.47
CA ALA A 619 27.94 2.17 -14.83
C ALA A 619 28.83 3.19 -15.52
N ASP A 620 29.24 2.89 -16.76
CA ASP A 620 29.85 3.88 -17.64
C ASP A 620 28.77 4.73 -18.32
N ILE A 621 27.63 4.11 -18.64
CA ILE A 621 26.49 4.74 -19.32
C ILE A 621 25.19 4.16 -18.75
N VAL A 622 24.20 5.00 -18.47
CA VAL A 622 22.84 4.56 -18.17
C VAL A 622 21.99 4.60 -19.44
N LEU A 623 21.28 3.50 -19.71
CA LEU A 623 20.27 3.39 -20.75
C LEU A 623 18.90 3.53 -20.10
N ASP A 624 18.25 4.66 -20.38
CA ASP A 624 16.92 4.97 -19.88
C ASP A 624 15.84 4.18 -20.64
N THR A 625 14.63 4.12 -20.09
CA THR A 625 13.51 3.40 -20.70
C THR A 625 12.53 4.34 -21.41
N TYR A 626 11.79 3.77 -22.35
CA TYR A 626 10.73 4.43 -23.11
C TYR A 626 9.58 3.42 -23.34
N PRO A 627 8.29 3.80 -23.30
CA PRO A 627 7.70 5.16 -23.27
C PRO A 627 7.62 5.80 -21.88
N TYR A 628 8.15 5.14 -20.85
CA TYR A 628 8.21 5.67 -19.50
C TYR A 628 9.68 5.72 -19.05
N ASN A 629 10.23 6.92 -18.80
CA ASN A 629 11.60 7.08 -18.33
C ASN A 629 11.79 7.05 -16.80
N GLY A 630 13.06 7.06 -16.39
CA GLY A 630 13.46 7.41 -15.05
C GLY A 630 12.98 8.80 -14.63
N ALA A 631 12.76 8.95 -13.33
CA ALA A 631 12.56 10.26 -12.69
C ALA A 631 13.60 10.40 -11.57
N THR A 632 13.33 9.85 -10.38
CA THR A 632 14.30 9.82 -9.26
C THR A 632 15.61 9.15 -9.67
N THR A 633 15.56 8.01 -10.34
CA THR A 633 16.74 7.29 -10.83
C THR A 633 17.58 8.13 -11.80
N THR A 634 16.94 9.00 -12.59
CA THR A 634 17.64 9.92 -13.48
C THR A 634 18.32 11.02 -12.68
N LEU A 635 17.63 11.61 -11.69
CA LEU A 635 18.26 12.54 -10.75
C LEU A 635 19.47 11.89 -10.05
N GLU A 636 19.36 10.64 -9.59
CA GLU A 636 20.46 9.93 -8.94
C GLU A 636 21.62 9.68 -9.91
N THR A 637 21.34 9.30 -11.16
CA THR A 637 22.35 9.07 -12.20
C THR A 637 23.11 10.36 -12.54
N LEU A 638 22.39 11.45 -12.75
CA LEU A 638 22.97 12.78 -13.00
C LEU A 638 23.75 13.28 -11.79
N TRP A 639 23.22 13.06 -10.57
CA TRP A 639 23.92 13.39 -9.33
C TRP A 639 25.22 12.61 -9.20
N MET A 640 25.23 11.32 -9.51
CA MET A 640 26.43 10.48 -9.53
C MET A 640 27.41 10.82 -10.67
N GLY A 641 27.00 11.66 -11.61
CA GLY A 641 27.84 12.15 -12.70
C GLY A 641 27.99 11.15 -13.84
N ILE A 642 27.00 10.29 -14.06
CA ILE A 642 27.04 9.22 -15.06
C ILE A 642 26.32 9.68 -16.33
N PRO A 643 26.93 9.54 -17.52
CA PRO A 643 26.25 9.79 -18.79
C PRO A 643 24.99 8.93 -18.95
N ILE A 644 23.94 9.49 -19.53
CA ILE A 644 22.66 8.81 -19.75
C ILE A 644 22.19 9.02 -21.19
N VAL A 645 21.60 7.98 -21.78
CA VAL A 645 20.89 8.05 -23.07
C VAL A 645 19.40 7.91 -22.80
N THR A 646 18.59 8.81 -23.33
CA THR A 646 17.14 8.82 -23.15
C THR A 646 16.43 9.15 -24.46
N ARG A 647 15.31 8.47 -24.72
CA ARG A 647 14.42 8.81 -25.83
C ARG A 647 13.40 9.84 -25.35
N VAL A 648 13.40 11.00 -26.00
CA VAL A 648 12.51 12.12 -25.68
C VAL A 648 11.14 11.87 -26.30
N GLY A 649 10.13 11.80 -25.45
CA GLY A 649 8.73 11.64 -25.86
C GLY A 649 7.90 12.92 -25.80
N GLU A 650 6.58 12.75 -25.79
CA GLU A 650 5.59 13.82 -25.68
C GLU A 650 4.95 13.88 -24.29
N GLN A 651 4.62 12.74 -23.70
CA GLN A 651 3.99 12.67 -22.39
C GLN A 651 4.94 13.00 -21.24
N PHE A 652 4.37 13.44 -20.11
CA PHE A 652 5.13 13.75 -18.89
C PHE A 652 6.10 12.62 -18.48
N ALA A 653 5.61 11.38 -18.44
CA ALA A 653 6.38 10.19 -18.08
C ALA A 653 7.49 9.83 -19.10
N ALA A 654 7.48 10.42 -20.30
CA ALA A 654 8.49 10.26 -21.34
C ALA A 654 9.41 11.47 -21.47
N ARG A 655 9.35 12.45 -20.54
CA ARG A 655 10.16 13.68 -20.61
C ARG A 655 10.87 14.06 -19.32
N ASN A 656 10.80 13.24 -18.26
CA ASN A 656 11.49 13.52 -16.99
C ASN A 656 13.00 13.61 -17.19
N SER A 657 13.60 12.62 -17.85
CA SER A 657 15.03 12.63 -18.14
C SER A 657 15.44 13.80 -19.03
N TYR A 658 14.63 14.14 -20.05
CA TYR A 658 14.86 15.29 -20.91
C TYR A 658 14.94 16.60 -20.12
N THR A 659 13.94 16.93 -19.28
CA THR A 659 13.98 18.16 -18.49
C THR A 659 15.18 18.19 -17.53
N MET A 660 15.50 17.07 -16.87
CA MET A 660 16.60 17.02 -15.93
C MET A 660 17.96 17.21 -16.63
N MET A 661 18.16 16.58 -17.79
CA MET A 661 19.37 16.74 -18.61
C MET A 661 19.54 18.17 -19.12
N MET A 662 18.47 18.79 -19.60
CA MET A 662 18.48 20.20 -20.02
C MET A 662 18.86 21.13 -18.87
N ASN A 663 18.31 20.88 -17.66
CA ASN A 663 18.58 21.70 -16.49
C ASN A 663 20.03 21.57 -15.96
N VAL A 664 20.68 20.42 -16.14
CA VAL A 664 22.11 20.25 -15.80
C VAL A 664 23.06 20.66 -16.94
N GLY A 665 22.52 21.11 -18.08
CA GLY A 665 23.30 21.60 -19.23
C GLY A 665 23.96 20.49 -20.05
N VAL A 666 23.34 19.30 -20.10
CA VAL A 666 23.80 18.16 -20.90
C VAL A 666 22.76 17.85 -21.98
N THR A 667 23.18 17.95 -23.24
CA THR A 667 22.33 17.61 -24.39
C THR A 667 22.78 16.32 -25.06
N GLU A 668 24.00 15.87 -24.79
CA GLU A 668 24.50 14.60 -25.28
C GLU A 668 23.73 13.42 -24.65
N GLY A 669 23.25 12.51 -25.48
CA GLY A 669 22.38 11.39 -25.06
C GLY A 669 20.88 11.65 -25.19
N LEU A 670 20.46 12.85 -25.62
CA LEU A 670 19.06 13.14 -25.96
C LEU A 670 18.75 12.66 -27.38
N ALA A 671 17.88 11.65 -27.48
CA ALA A 671 17.44 11.08 -28.75
C ALA A 671 15.97 11.42 -29.05
N TRP A 672 15.67 11.86 -30.27
CA TRP A 672 14.32 12.17 -30.74
C TRP A 672 13.69 11.05 -31.57
N SER A 673 14.44 9.99 -31.86
CA SER A 673 13.96 8.78 -32.51
C SER A 673 14.63 7.53 -31.93
N ASP A 674 14.12 6.35 -32.28
CA ASP A 674 14.73 5.08 -31.90
C ASP A 674 16.13 4.91 -32.50
N GLU A 675 16.34 5.40 -33.73
CA GLU A 675 17.64 5.40 -34.40
C GLU A 675 18.64 6.29 -33.68
N GLU A 676 18.24 7.52 -33.30
CA GLU A 676 19.10 8.42 -32.53
C GLU A 676 19.43 7.85 -31.15
N TYR A 677 18.51 7.10 -30.54
CA TYR A 677 18.74 6.46 -29.24
C TYR A 677 19.86 5.41 -29.35
N VAL A 678 19.81 4.58 -30.40
CA VAL A 678 20.88 3.62 -30.68
C VAL A 678 22.19 4.33 -31.04
N GLU A 679 22.15 5.38 -31.87
CA GLU A 679 23.33 6.15 -32.24
C GLU A 679 24.04 6.74 -31.02
N TRP A 680 23.30 7.39 -30.12
CA TRP A 680 23.85 7.95 -28.89
C TRP A 680 24.44 6.88 -27.98
N GLY A 681 23.75 5.76 -27.81
CA GLY A 681 24.26 4.62 -27.04
C GLY A 681 25.61 4.15 -27.57
N VAL A 682 25.69 3.87 -28.88
CA VAL A 682 26.93 3.40 -29.52
C VAL A 682 28.04 4.43 -29.45
N ARG A 683 27.72 5.71 -29.68
CA ARG A 683 28.68 6.81 -29.63
C ARG A 683 29.28 6.96 -28.24
N LEU A 684 28.44 6.97 -27.19
CA LEU A 684 28.93 7.03 -25.82
C LEU A 684 29.72 5.79 -25.44
N GLY A 685 29.37 4.60 -25.94
CA GLY A 685 30.15 3.38 -25.71
C GLY A 685 31.56 3.43 -26.28
N LYS A 686 31.73 4.05 -27.46
CA LYS A 686 33.01 4.08 -28.19
C LYS A 686 33.89 5.28 -27.86
N ASP A 687 33.32 6.41 -27.44
CA ASP A 687 34.04 7.66 -27.22
C ASP A 687 34.24 7.95 -25.72
N GLU A 688 35.36 7.47 -25.16
CA GLU A 688 35.72 7.72 -23.76
C GLU A 688 35.88 9.22 -23.46
N LYS A 689 36.43 9.99 -24.40
CA LYS A 689 36.66 11.43 -24.19
C LYS A 689 35.33 12.15 -24.03
N LEU A 690 34.35 11.84 -24.88
CA LEU A 690 33.00 12.37 -24.78
C LEU A 690 32.35 12.00 -23.44
N ARG A 691 32.48 10.75 -22.97
CA ARG A 691 31.98 10.37 -21.64
C ARG A 691 32.61 11.22 -20.54
N GLN A 692 33.94 11.43 -20.58
CA GLN A 692 34.62 12.27 -19.59
C GLN A 692 34.15 13.73 -19.65
N GLU A 693 33.95 14.30 -20.85
CA GLU A 693 33.41 15.65 -21.02
C GLU A 693 32.02 15.79 -20.36
N ILE A 694 31.13 14.80 -20.55
CA ILE A 694 29.81 14.77 -19.90
C ILE A 694 29.95 14.67 -18.37
N VAL A 695 30.81 13.77 -17.87
CA VAL A 695 31.08 13.64 -16.42
C VAL A 695 31.54 14.99 -15.82
N TRP A 696 32.40 15.72 -16.52
CA TRP A 696 32.84 17.06 -16.08
C TRP A 696 31.69 18.08 -16.06
N LYS A 697 30.82 18.09 -17.08
CA LYS A 697 29.63 18.95 -17.10
C LYS A 697 28.72 18.65 -15.92
N LEU A 698 28.43 17.37 -15.66
CA LEU A 698 27.56 16.93 -14.55
C LEU A 698 28.15 17.32 -13.20
N ARG A 699 29.45 17.12 -12.96
CA ARG A 699 30.12 17.54 -11.72
C ARG A 699 30.04 19.05 -11.51
N LYS A 700 30.28 19.84 -12.56
CA LYS A 700 30.15 21.31 -12.51
C LYS A 700 28.71 21.73 -12.23
N SER A 701 27.74 21.01 -12.80
CA SER A 701 26.32 21.32 -12.66
C SER A 701 25.87 21.35 -11.20
N ARG A 702 26.46 20.54 -10.31
CA ARG A 702 26.13 20.52 -8.86
C ARG A 702 26.21 21.88 -8.17
N GLN A 703 26.98 22.83 -8.72
CA GLN A 703 27.11 24.19 -8.19
C GLN A 703 26.34 25.24 -8.99
N THR A 704 25.93 24.93 -10.22
CA THR A 704 25.42 25.94 -11.17
C THR A 704 23.99 25.68 -11.64
N SER A 705 23.56 24.42 -11.63
CA SER A 705 22.24 24.01 -12.10
C SER A 705 21.17 24.29 -11.04
N PRO A 706 20.00 24.78 -11.44
CA PRO A 706 18.89 24.99 -10.52
C PRO A 706 18.23 23.69 -10.04
N LEU A 707 18.50 22.56 -10.70
CA LEU A 707 18.08 21.23 -10.27
C LEU A 707 18.64 20.86 -8.90
N TRP A 708 19.85 21.37 -8.59
CA TRP A 708 20.58 21.12 -7.34
C TRP A 708 20.48 22.28 -6.33
N ASN A 709 19.42 23.10 -6.44
CA ASN A 709 19.20 24.25 -5.58
C ASN A 709 17.75 24.23 -5.05
N GLY A 710 17.51 23.43 -4.01
CA GLY A 710 16.20 23.30 -3.38
C GLY A 710 15.68 24.61 -2.80
N GLN A 711 16.58 25.47 -2.29
CA GLN A 711 16.18 26.77 -1.74
C GLN A 711 15.63 27.71 -2.80
N LYS A 712 16.29 27.80 -3.96
CA LYS A 712 15.79 28.61 -5.08
C LYS A 712 14.47 28.06 -5.62
N PHE A 713 14.37 26.74 -5.75
CA PHE A 713 13.13 26.07 -6.15
C PHE A 713 11.97 26.41 -5.19
N ALA A 714 12.21 26.40 -3.87
CA ALA A 714 11.20 26.80 -2.89
C ALA A 714 10.70 28.23 -3.10
N ARG A 715 11.59 29.19 -3.38
CA ARG A 715 11.20 30.58 -3.67
C ARG A 715 10.39 30.70 -4.97
N GLU A 716 10.71 29.90 -5.99
CA GLU A 716 9.93 29.87 -7.25
C GLU A 716 8.54 29.27 -7.04
N MET A 717 8.43 28.21 -6.24
CA MET A 717 7.15 27.60 -5.86
C MET A 717 6.28 28.54 -5.01
N GLU A 718 6.87 29.23 -4.03
CA GLU A 718 6.19 30.23 -3.21
C GLU A 718 5.62 31.38 -4.04
N ASN A 719 6.40 31.90 -4.99
CA ASN A 719 5.94 32.89 -5.94
C ASN A 719 4.76 32.37 -6.78
N ALA A 720 4.80 31.09 -7.17
CA ALA A 720 3.68 30.46 -7.87
C ALA A 720 2.42 30.43 -6.99
N TYR A 721 2.53 29.98 -5.74
CA TYR A 721 1.43 29.93 -4.79
C TYR A 721 0.81 31.30 -4.51
N GLN A 722 1.63 32.32 -4.27
CA GLN A 722 1.14 33.69 -4.08
C GLN A 722 0.39 34.21 -5.30
N GLN A 723 0.89 33.96 -6.52
CA GLN A 723 0.22 34.37 -7.74
C GLN A 723 -1.08 33.59 -7.99
N MET A 724 -1.10 32.28 -7.70
CA MET A 724 -2.32 31.47 -7.77
C MET A 724 -3.39 32.01 -6.81
N TRP A 725 -2.99 32.30 -5.57
CA TRP A 725 -3.88 32.88 -4.56
C TRP A 725 -4.40 34.25 -4.97
N GLN A 726 -3.52 35.14 -5.46
CA GLN A 726 -3.92 36.46 -5.91
C GLN A 726 -4.94 36.39 -7.07
N LYS A 727 -4.70 35.51 -8.06
CA LYS A 727 -5.66 35.26 -9.15
C LYS A 727 -7.01 34.77 -8.64
N TYR A 728 -7.00 33.87 -7.65
CA TYR A 728 -8.23 33.37 -7.03
C TYR A 728 -9.00 34.48 -6.31
N VAL A 729 -8.34 35.28 -5.48
CA VAL A 729 -8.95 36.41 -4.76
C VAL A 729 -9.53 37.43 -5.74
N ASP A 730 -8.77 37.78 -6.78
CA ASP A 730 -9.23 38.76 -7.78
C ASP A 730 -10.41 38.25 -8.61
N SER A 731 -10.51 36.93 -8.87
CA SER A 731 -11.68 36.35 -9.55
C SER A 731 -12.98 36.42 -8.75
N ARG A 732 -12.90 36.71 -7.44
CA ARG A 732 -14.05 36.79 -6.51
C ARG A 732 -14.42 38.21 -6.10
N LYS A 733 -13.69 39.22 -6.57
CA LYS A 733 -14.09 40.63 -6.53
C LYS A 733 -15.06 40.90 -7.67
#